data_AF-A0A955B5B3-F1
#
_entry.id   AF-A0A955B5B3-F1
#
_cell.length_a   1.000
_cell.length_b   1.000
_cell.length_c   1.000
_cell.angle_alpha   90.00
_cell.angle_beta   90.00
_cell.angle_gamma   90.00
#
_symmetry.space_group_name_H-M   'P 1'
#
loop_
_entity.id
_entity.type
_entity.pdbx_description
1 polymer ?
#
loop_
_entity_poly.entity_id
_entity_poly.type
_entity_poly.pdbx_seq_one_letter_code
_entity_poly.pdbx_strand_id
1 'polypeptide(L)'
;MRCWRFRFLALGLSVVLGASATATEFNLDFETDPADLEVEFHGTSEWRGSDGFDDSGYLSVTDALNGQRGSIVFPDLANGESLKAFRITADLRVGGGTSSPADGFSFNFARPGDPVLDDGEGWASSPTNEANLPEEGTTTGLAIGFDEWYSGGRDVIGMSIRIDNELVDQAAFPKLNGTVDDDQSLQTVLEDGITGVFDDELQDQMGWARLEMELCANNLTVSYKGREVFNRTVEYAPSPGQLVFGGRTGDANSYHHIDNISIATNEDVGAGCVIIPRAQIDSDSEPGVIGKRVIDGSKSNLMFGPEQDGAPGWSARMIDPEGETIDNHTYAEELLDDLDGVTASYDFIDLGGGGGTFPDTQPYPTGISDESQEDFAVRAEAKVTIPAGSWTIGFATDDGGQLTIPGVEFGDSQANDSVDAEQIRFEGNRGHAWTVGSFELDAPLETTITASMHERGGGDSFEIAVLNDSVVEDASPATGWELLGNGTFGWEVTHTGTPLVSGDIDGEVRIGLDIQFDVNGDTNEADQIVLENPNANIYTTKLDVDGQTFFIAPTGAIASGDSFRIIDADVITGTPIITSDDGRNWVFDAATGNVCVDSCAGGVAGDYNGNGMRDAGDLDLQAAAIGGNDAQFDLNGDGSVNFADRQQWLEGLSNTFIGDWNFDGQFNSSDFVAVFTTAKYETGAAATFAEGDSNGDGLFNSSDFVVAFTGGGYEGGARAGGLQVVPE
;
A
#
# COMPACT_ATOMS: atom_id res chain seq x y z
N MET A 1 -18.94 55.91 -12.38
CA MET A 1 -17.88 55.87 -13.41
C MET A 1 -17.45 54.42 -13.52
N ARG A 2 -17.78 53.75 -14.63
CA ARG A 2 -17.43 52.35 -14.88
C ARG A 2 -16.00 52.32 -15.43
N CYS A 3 -15.07 51.65 -14.75
CA CYS A 3 -13.73 51.40 -15.27
C CYS A 3 -13.66 49.94 -15.73
N TRP A 4 -13.59 49.74 -17.04
CA TRP A 4 -13.23 48.47 -17.66
C TRP A 4 -11.72 48.26 -17.54
N ARG A 5 -11.28 47.11 -17.04
CA ARG A 5 -9.88 46.64 -17.21
C ARG A 5 -9.86 45.61 -18.33
N PHE A 6 -9.15 45.93 -19.41
CA PHE A 6 -8.87 45.02 -20.52
C PHE A 6 -7.81 44.00 -20.10
N ARG A 7 -8.08 42.70 -20.29
CA ARG A 7 -7.05 41.64 -20.26
C ARG A 7 -6.36 41.60 -21.63
N PHE A 8 -5.04 41.77 -21.66
CA PHE A 8 -4.23 41.52 -22.86
C PHE A 8 -3.96 40.01 -22.96
N LEU A 9 -4.37 39.41 -24.09
CA LEU A 9 -4.00 38.05 -24.47
C LEU A 9 -2.65 38.13 -25.20
N ALA A 10 -1.58 37.60 -24.60
CA ALA A 10 -0.31 37.40 -25.27
C ALA A 10 -0.23 35.96 -25.76
N LEU A 11 -0.44 35.74 -27.07
CA LEU A 11 -0.06 34.52 -27.75
C LEU A 11 1.46 34.52 -27.94
N GLY A 12 2.16 33.60 -27.28
CA GLY A 12 3.57 33.28 -27.51
C GLY A 12 3.69 31.83 -27.96
N LEU A 13 3.91 31.61 -29.25
CA LEU A 13 4.24 30.32 -29.86
C LEU A 13 5.77 30.19 -29.88
N SER A 14 6.38 29.14 -29.27
CA SER A 14 7.52 28.39 -29.83
C SER A 14 8.18 27.37 -28.88
N VAL A 15 8.33 26.16 -29.44
CA VAL A 15 9.41 25.16 -29.30
C VAL A 15 9.45 24.30 -28.02
N VAL A 16 9.02 23.06 -28.22
CA VAL A 16 9.28 21.89 -27.37
C VAL A 16 10.77 21.55 -27.43
N LEU A 17 11.45 21.72 -26.31
CA LEU A 17 12.67 21.01 -25.95
C LEU A 17 12.32 20.22 -24.69
N GLY A 18 12.47 18.90 -24.74
CA GLY A 18 12.22 18.03 -23.58
C GLY A 18 13.09 18.45 -22.41
N ALA A 19 12.46 19.00 -21.38
CA ALA A 19 13.03 19.09 -20.05
C ALA A 19 12.67 17.78 -19.34
N SER A 20 13.68 17.07 -18.83
CA SER A 20 13.46 16.13 -17.74
C SER A 20 12.86 16.92 -16.58
N ALA A 21 11.69 16.54 -16.10
CA ALA A 21 11.11 17.10 -14.89
C ALA A 21 12.08 16.79 -13.74
N THR A 22 12.69 17.83 -13.18
CA THR A 22 13.37 17.76 -11.89
C THR A 22 12.30 17.76 -10.81
N ALA A 23 12.47 16.95 -9.76
CA ALA A 23 11.59 16.95 -8.58
C ALA A 23 11.30 18.39 -8.13
N THR A 24 10.02 18.75 -7.99
CA THR A 24 9.60 20.10 -7.63
C THR A 24 9.49 20.21 -6.12
N GLU A 25 10.58 20.54 -5.46
CA GLU A 25 10.56 20.91 -4.03
C GLU A 25 10.16 22.39 -3.89
N PHE A 26 9.06 22.64 -3.17
CA PHE A 26 8.60 23.98 -2.83
C PHE A 26 9.39 24.48 -1.62
N ASN A 27 10.33 25.38 -1.86
CA ASN A 27 11.12 26.02 -0.81
C ASN A 27 10.60 27.44 -0.57
N LEU A 28 10.18 27.74 0.67
CA LEU A 28 9.74 29.05 1.10
C LEU A 28 10.62 29.51 2.27
N ASP A 29 11.54 30.42 1.95
CA ASP A 29 12.42 31.13 2.90
C ASP A 29 11.79 32.45 3.39
N PHE A 30 10.59 32.78 2.90
CA PHE A 30 9.81 33.97 3.27
C PHE A 30 10.53 35.32 3.10
N GLU A 31 11.57 35.39 2.27
CA GLU A 31 12.20 36.65 1.83
C GLU A 31 11.25 37.54 1.01
N THR A 32 10.21 36.94 0.45
CA THR A 32 9.12 37.61 -0.25
C THR A 32 7.77 37.22 0.32
N ASP A 33 6.84 38.18 0.30
CA ASP A 33 5.46 37.98 0.72
C ASP A 33 4.83 36.76 0.00
N PRO A 34 4.42 35.71 0.73
CA PRO A 34 3.85 34.50 0.14
C PRO A 34 2.44 34.71 -0.42
N ALA A 35 1.83 35.89 -0.30
CA ALA A 35 0.53 36.19 -0.92
C ALA A 35 0.52 35.99 -2.44
N ASP A 36 1.66 36.15 -3.12
CA ASP A 36 1.80 35.88 -4.56
C ASP A 36 1.68 34.38 -4.90
N LEU A 37 1.74 33.50 -3.88
CA LEU A 37 1.53 32.05 -3.98
C LEU A 37 0.11 31.63 -3.58
N GLU A 38 -0.83 32.57 -3.45
CA GLU A 38 -2.21 32.29 -3.04
C GLU A 38 -2.33 31.67 -1.62
N VAL A 39 -1.35 31.94 -0.75
CA VAL A 39 -1.44 31.61 0.67
C VAL A 39 -2.46 32.54 1.34
N GLU A 40 -3.43 31.96 2.05
CA GLU A 40 -4.47 32.69 2.77
C GLU A 40 -4.18 32.74 4.26
N PHE A 41 -4.36 33.93 4.84
CA PHE A 41 -4.19 34.19 6.27
C PHE A 41 -5.54 34.52 6.90
N HIS A 42 -5.88 33.80 7.96
CA HIS A 42 -7.11 33.98 8.72
C HIS A 42 -6.80 34.28 10.20
N GLY A 43 -7.74 34.96 10.86
CA GLY A 43 -7.62 35.31 12.28
C GLY A 43 -6.46 36.27 12.56
N THR A 44 -5.61 35.89 13.51
CA THR A 44 -4.41 36.65 13.91
C THR A 44 -3.15 36.29 13.14
N SER A 45 -3.23 35.36 12.19
CA SER A 45 -2.06 34.92 11.43
C SER A 45 -1.59 35.99 10.43
N GLU A 46 -0.28 36.06 10.20
CA GLU A 46 0.32 36.97 9.22
C GLU A 46 1.71 36.52 8.78
N TRP A 47 2.18 37.03 7.64
CA TRP A 47 3.59 37.00 7.27
C TRP A 47 4.28 38.28 7.77
N ARG A 48 5.50 38.14 8.29
CA ARG A 48 6.39 39.26 8.64
C ARG A 48 7.67 39.16 7.83
N GLY A 49 8.14 40.29 7.31
CA GLY A 49 9.28 40.33 6.39
C GLY A 49 10.67 40.48 7.04
N SER A 50 10.80 40.22 8.33
CA SER A 50 12.08 40.22 9.08
C SER A 50 11.95 39.40 10.36
N ASP A 51 13.08 39.19 11.05
CA ASP A 51 13.20 38.53 12.36
C ASP A 51 12.90 37.01 12.34
N GLY A 52 13.08 36.39 11.17
CA GLY A 52 13.12 34.95 10.92
C GLY A 52 14.35 34.25 11.50
N PHE A 53 14.71 33.09 10.96
CA PHE A 53 15.82 32.25 11.36
C PHE A 53 17.19 32.89 11.08
N ASP A 54 17.34 33.51 9.91
CA ASP A 54 18.57 34.14 9.43
C ASP A 54 18.36 35.61 9.04
N ASP A 55 17.48 36.30 9.79
CA ASP A 55 16.92 37.63 9.50
C ASP A 55 15.98 37.69 8.29
N SER A 56 15.56 36.53 7.78
CA SER A 56 14.48 36.34 6.80
C SER A 56 13.12 36.81 7.30
N GLY A 57 12.11 36.75 6.42
CA GLY A 57 10.71 36.79 6.87
C GLY A 57 10.27 35.49 7.53
N TYR A 58 9.07 35.46 8.10
CA TYR A 58 8.51 34.26 8.71
C TYR A 58 6.97 34.31 8.76
N LEU A 59 6.33 33.17 9.03
CA LEU A 59 4.89 33.07 9.27
C LEU A 59 4.58 33.06 10.76
N SER A 60 3.71 33.97 11.19
CA SER A 60 3.15 33.98 12.55
C SER A 60 1.77 33.35 12.52
N VAL A 61 1.56 32.25 13.26
CA VAL A 61 0.22 31.69 13.51
C VAL A 61 -0.40 32.44 14.69
N THR A 62 0.36 32.56 15.80
CA THR A 62 0.04 33.43 16.93
C THR A 62 1.30 34.05 17.53
N ASP A 63 1.13 35.23 18.14
CA ASP A 63 2.12 35.78 19.07
C ASP A 63 1.83 35.37 20.52
N ALA A 64 2.81 35.61 21.40
CA ALA A 64 2.72 35.48 22.86
C ALA A 64 1.79 36.53 23.51
N LEU A 65 0.58 36.66 22.98
CA LEU A 65 -0.52 37.48 23.46
C LEU A 65 -1.71 36.59 23.83
N ASN A 66 -2.58 37.05 24.72
CA ASN A 66 -3.78 36.29 25.08
C ASN A 66 -4.83 36.31 23.96
N GLY A 67 -5.64 35.25 23.89
CA GLY A 67 -6.83 35.16 23.04
C GLY A 67 -6.54 35.26 21.54
N GLN A 68 -5.38 34.79 21.10
CA GLN A 68 -5.01 34.73 19.70
C GLN A 68 -5.61 33.48 19.06
N ARG A 69 -5.87 33.52 17.76
CA ARG A 69 -6.38 32.40 16.98
C ARG A 69 -6.09 32.68 15.52
N GLY A 70 -5.26 31.85 14.90
CA GLY A 70 -4.79 32.07 13.54
C GLY A 70 -4.75 30.78 12.74
N SER A 71 -4.95 30.91 11.43
CA SER A 71 -4.74 29.81 10.50
C SER A 71 -4.23 30.28 9.15
N ILE A 72 -3.37 29.46 8.55
CA ILE A 72 -2.69 29.75 7.30
C ILE A 72 -2.98 28.60 6.35
N VAL A 73 -3.64 28.88 5.23
CA VAL A 73 -4.05 27.89 4.24
C VAL A 73 -3.21 28.07 2.99
N PHE A 74 -2.49 27.03 2.60
CA PHE A 74 -1.70 27.02 1.37
C PHE A 74 -2.58 26.63 0.17
N PRO A 75 -2.21 27.02 -1.05
CA PRO A 75 -2.85 26.45 -2.24
C PRO A 75 -2.67 24.93 -2.28
N ASP A 76 -3.44 24.25 -3.12
CA ASP A 76 -3.24 22.83 -3.40
C ASP A 76 -1.89 22.61 -4.11
N LEU A 77 -0.90 22.14 -3.34
CA LEU A 77 0.47 21.89 -3.82
C LEU A 77 0.59 20.59 -4.64
N ALA A 78 -0.44 19.74 -4.63
CA ALA A 78 -0.51 18.51 -5.43
C ALA A 78 -1.29 18.71 -6.75
N ASN A 79 -1.75 19.93 -7.05
CA ASN A 79 -2.52 20.27 -8.25
C ASN A 79 -3.79 19.40 -8.43
N GLY A 80 -4.46 19.06 -7.33
CA GLY A 80 -5.67 18.24 -7.33
C GLY A 80 -5.42 16.73 -7.35
N GLU A 81 -4.16 16.28 -7.39
CA GLU A 81 -3.83 14.86 -7.22
C GLU A 81 -3.92 14.45 -5.75
N SER A 82 -4.20 13.17 -5.52
CA SER A 82 -4.15 12.63 -4.16
C SER A 82 -2.74 12.75 -3.59
N LEU A 83 -2.62 13.28 -2.37
CA LEU A 83 -1.37 13.31 -1.63
C LEU A 83 -1.10 11.92 -1.06
N LYS A 84 -0.16 11.19 -1.63
CA LYS A 84 0.22 9.82 -1.25
C LYS A 84 1.50 9.79 -0.42
N ALA A 85 2.33 10.80 -0.61
CA ALA A 85 3.55 11.01 0.13
C ALA A 85 3.82 12.49 0.26
N PHE A 86 4.47 12.88 1.33
CA PHE A 86 5.06 14.20 1.46
C PHE A 86 6.32 14.14 2.31
N ARG A 87 7.20 15.11 2.09
CA ARG A 87 8.24 15.48 3.04
C ARG A 87 8.10 16.96 3.32
N ILE A 88 7.92 17.30 4.59
CA ILE A 88 7.87 18.68 5.07
C ILE A 88 9.00 18.86 6.04
N THR A 89 9.73 19.96 5.88
CA THR A 89 10.68 20.38 6.90
C THR A 89 10.51 21.86 7.16
N ALA A 90 10.63 22.28 8.41
CA ALA A 90 10.46 23.69 8.81
C ALA A 90 11.30 23.99 10.06
N ASP A 91 11.57 25.26 10.30
CA ASP A 91 12.14 25.76 11.55
C ASP A 91 11.04 26.45 12.36
N LEU A 92 10.89 26.06 13.63
CA LEU A 92 9.82 26.52 14.51
C LEU A 92 10.35 27.36 15.66
N ARG A 93 9.70 28.48 15.95
CA ARG A 93 9.90 29.26 17.18
C ARG A 93 8.62 29.19 18.00
N VAL A 94 8.74 28.52 19.14
CA VAL A 94 7.64 28.14 20.03
C VAL A 94 7.94 28.58 21.48
N GLY A 95 7.00 29.16 22.21
CA GLY A 95 7.17 29.50 23.64
C GLY A 95 7.28 31.00 23.95
N GLY A 96 8.03 31.33 25.00
CA GLY A 96 8.38 32.71 25.38
C GLY A 96 7.31 33.48 26.15
N GLY A 97 6.04 33.10 26.02
CA GLY A 97 4.92 33.74 26.71
C GLY A 97 4.83 33.46 28.21
N THR A 98 3.76 32.82 28.64
CA THR A 98 3.49 32.55 30.06
C THR A 98 4.33 31.39 30.60
N SER A 99 4.49 31.32 31.94
CA SER A 99 5.19 30.21 32.60
C SER A 99 4.55 28.84 32.39
N SER A 100 3.26 28.85 32.06
CA SER A 100 2.54 27.71 31.50
C SER A 100 2.12 28.15 30.09
N PRO A 101 2.85 27.77 29.04
CA PRO A 101 2.53 28.13 27.66
C PRO A 101 1.18 27.53 27.25
N ALA A 102 0.50 28.17 26.30
CA ALA A 102 -0.79 27.73 25.80
C ALA A 102 -1.16 28.43 24.48
N ASP A 103 -2.11 27.90 23.71
CA ASP A 103 -2.69 26.55 23.88
C ASP A 103 -1.94 25.54 23.03
N GLY A 104 -1.52 25.94 21.83
CA GLY A 104 -0.72 25.13 20.93
C GLY A 104 -0.95 25.49 19.46
N PHE A 105 -0.44 24.63 18.58
CA PHE A 105 -0.54 24.78 17.13
C PHE A 105 -0.54 23.42 16.43
N SER A 106 -0.80 23.40 15.13
CA SER A 106 -0.88 22.16 14.35
C SER A 106 -0.40 22.33 12.90
N PHE A 107 0.12 21.23 12.35
CA PHE A 107 0.40 21.03 10.93
C PHE A 107 -0.62 20.05 10.37
N ASN A 108 -1.32 20.42 9.29
CA ASN A 108 -2.47 19.67 8.82
C ASN A 108 -2.49 19.51 7.31
N PHE A 109 -2.93 18.35 6.84
CA PHE A 109 -3.37 18.15 5.48
C PHE A 109 -4.89 17.97 5.49
N ALA A 110 -5.61 19.01 5.06
CA ALA A 110 -7.08 19.04 5.05
C ALA A 110 -7.63 18.53 3.72
N ARG A 111 -8.66 17.67 3.76
CA ARG A 111 -9.33 17.16 2.56
C ARG A 111 -10.30 18.20 1.97
N PRO A 112 -10.67 18.10 0.69
CA PRO A 112 -11.73 18.92 0.11
C PRO A 112 -13.03 18.85 0.92
N GLY A 113 -13.51 20.01 1.34
CA GLY A 113 -14.73 20.13 2.15
C GLY A 113 -14.49 20.10 3.66
N ASP A 114 -13.24 20.04 4.12
CA ASP A 114 -12.92 20.40 5.50
C ASP A 114 -13.36 21.85 5.78
N PRO A 115 -14.07 22.12 6.88
CA PRO A 115 -14.56 23.46 7.20
C PRO A 115 -13.44 24.51 7.32
N VAL A 116 -12.22 24.11 7.70
CA VAL A 116 -11.10 25.04 7.84
C VAL A 116 -10.71 25.67 6.49
N LEU A 117 -10.97 24.99 5.38
CA LEU A 117 -10.68 25.50 4.03
C LEU A 117 -11.67 26.60 3.58
N ASP A 118 -12.79 26.80 4.28
CA ASP A 118 -13.78 27.81 3.90
C ASP A 118 -13.42 29.21 4.47
N ASP A 119 -13.15 29.29 5.77
CA ASP A 119 -12.88 30.55 6.48
C ASP A 119 -11.84 30.45 7.61
N GLY A 120 -11.04 29.38 7.63
CA GLY A 120 -9.99 29.16 8.62
C GLY A 120 -10.48 28.64 9.97
N GLU A 121 -11.73 28.19 10.08
CA GLU A 121 -12.39 27.73 11.32
C GLU A 121 -13.05 26.35 11.18
N GLY A 122 -13.43 25.71 12.29
CA GLY A 122 -14.08 24.39 12.29
C GLY A 122 -13.13 23.22 12.59
N TRP A 123 -12.25 23.40 13.57
CA TRP A 123 -11.19 22.48 13.93
C TRP A 123 -11.67 21.26 14.74
N ALA A 124 -10.78 20.28 14.88
CA ALA A 124 -10.94 19.07 15.67
C ALA A 124 -11.26 19.35 17.15
N SER A 125 -11.67 18.30 17.86
CA SER A 125 -11.96 18.36 19.29
C SER A 125 -10.84 17.74 20.12
N SER A 126 -10.60 18.27 21.32
CA SER A 126 -9.63 17.69 22.25
C SER A 126 -10.05 16.30 22.71
N PRO A 127 -9.13 15.50 23.28
CA PRO A 127 -9.45 14.22 23.91
C PRO A 127 -10.49 14.34 25.04
N THR A 128 -10.76 15.56 25.53
CA THR A 128 -11.80 15.86 26.53
C THR A 128 -13.15 16.27 25.93
N ASN A 129 -13.28 16.27 24.60
CA ASN A 129 -14.42 16.70 23.79
C ASN A 129 -14.70 18.22 23.78
N GLU A 130 -13.73 19.06 24.12
CA GLU A 130 -13.82 20.48 23.79
C GLU A 130 -13.62 20.64 22.28
N ALA A 131 -14.58 21.26 21.59
CA ALA A 131 -14.61 21.32 20.14
C ALA A 131 -13.93 22.57 19.58
N ASN A 132 -13.53 22.50 18.30
CA ASN A 132 -13.05 23.62 17.51
C ASN A 132 -11.73 24.21 18.04
N LEU A 133 -10.74 23.34 18.21
CA LEU A 133 -9.43 23.62 18.77
C LEU A 133 -8.33 23.55 17.69
N PRO A 134 -7.74 24.67 17.25
CA PRO A 134 -6.73 24.68 16.19
C PRO A 134 -5.48 23.84 16.49
N GLU A 135 -5.07 23.74 17.75
CA GLU A 135 -3.97 22.91 18.22
C GLU A 135 -4.22 21.41 18.06
N GLU A 136 -5.48 20.99 17.93
CA GLU A 136 -5.89 19.61 17.67
C GLU A 136 -5.98 19.28 16.18
N GLY A 137 -5.86 20.30 15.32
CA GLY A 137 -5.81 20.15 13.87
C GLY A 137 -7.17 20.04 13.16
N THR A 138 -7.14 19.69 11.88
CA THR A 138 -8.33 19.69 11.00
C THR A 138 -9.24 18.51 11.26
N THR A 139 -10.50 18.59 10.81
CA THR A 139 -11.49 17.51 11.02
C THR A 139 -11.36 16.35 10.03
N THR A 140 -10.59 16.55 8.97
CA THR A 140 -10.32 15.55 7.94
C THR A 140 -8.83 15.51 7.63
N GLY A 141 -8.40 14.39 7.04
CA GLY A 141 -7.05 14.16 6.57
C GLY A 141 -6.08 13.86 7.71
N LEU A 142 -4.87 14.40 7.64
CA LEU A 142 -3.82 14.18 8.65
C LEU A 142 -3.62 15.47 9.46
N ALA A 143 -3.58 15.35 10.78
CA ALA A 143 -3.26 16.43 11.69
C ALA A 143 -2.14 16.02 12.65
N ILE A 144 -1.14 16.89 12.78
CA ILE A 144 -0.03 16.78 13.72
C ILE A 144 -0.15 17.97 14.67
N GLY A 145 -0.69 17.72 15.87
CA GLY A 145 -0.90 18.73 16.90
C GLY A 145 0.31 18.88 17.81
N PHE A 146 0.56 20.09 18.27
CA PHE A 146 1.57 20.46 19.27
C PHE A 146 0.85 21.19 20.39
N ASP A 147 0.47 20.43 21.42
CA ASP A 147 -0.32 20.87 22.56
C ASP A 147 0.61 21.32 23.70
N GLU A 148 0.51 22.60 24.06
CA GLU A 148 1.27 23.19 25.16
C GLU A 148 0.51 23.18 26.50
N TRP A 149 -0.77 22.81 26.49
CA TRP A 149 -1.69 23.01 27.60
C TRP A 149 -2.43 21.74 28.03
N TYR A 150 -2.13 21.29 29.25
CA TYR A 150 -2.88 20.19 29.86
C TYR A 150 -4.30 20.61 30.28
N SER A 151 -5.27 20.21 29.47
CA SER A 151 -6.72 20.38 29.66
C SER A 151 -7.33 19.35 30.60
N GLY A 152 -6.59 18.28 30.94
CA GLY A 152 -6.99 17.22 31.87
C GLY A 152 -7.39 15.90 31.19
N GLY A 153 -7.54 14.84 31.97
CA GLY A 153 -8.02 13.54 31.46
C GLY A 153 -6.94 12.76 30.72
N ARG A 154 -7.22 12.35 29.47
CA ARG A 154 -6.27 11.63 28.59
C ARG A 154 -5.30 12.56 27.87
N ASP A 155 -5.49 13.87 28.03
CA ASP A 155 -4.69 14.88 27.36
C ASP A 155 -3.21 14.88 27.82
N VAL A 156 -2.31 15.29 26.93
CA VAL A 156 -0.87 15.29 27.17
C VAL A 156 -0.27 16.56 26.56
N ILE A 157 0.50 17.30 27.36
CA ILE A 157 1.39 18.35 26.82
C ILE A 157 2.44 17.66 25.96
N GLY A 158 2.38 17.91 24.65
CA GLY A 158 3.22 17.22 23.70
C GLY A 158 2.66 17.23 22.29
N MET A 159 2.96 16.17 21.54
CA MET A 159 2.60 16.07 20.14
C MET A 159 1.52 15.00 19.96
N SER A 160 0.49 15.29 19.16
CA SER A 160 -0.57 14.35 18.81
C SER A 160 -0.58 14.05 17.32
N ILE A 161 -0.90 12.80 16.97
CA ILE A 161 -1.17 12.38 15.58
C ILE A 161 -2.64 12.07 15.47
N ARG A 162 -3.31 12.64 14.47
CA ARG A 162 -4.73 12.44 14.20
C ARG A 162 -4.98 12.15 12.73
N ILE A 163 -5.90 11.22 12.46
CA ILE A 163 -6.40 10.92 11.12
C ILE A 163 -7.91 11.09 11.13
N ASP A 164 -8.43 11.94 10.24
CA ASP A 164 -9.87 12.17 10.08
C ASP A 164 -10.60 12.43 11.43
N ASN A 165 -9.99 13.31 12.24
CA ASN A 165 -10.42 13.73 13.59
C ASN A 165 -10.30 12.65 14.69
N GLU A 166 -9.87 11.43 14.38
CA GLU A 166 -9.50 10.41 15.38
C GLU A 166 -8.08 10.59 15.88
N LEU A 167 -7.90 10.47 17.19
CA LEU A 167 -6.60 10.47 17.83
C LEU A 167 -5.92 9.11 17.66
N VAL A 168 -4.76 9.10 16.99
CA VAL A 168 -3.96 7.90 16.73
C VAL A 168 -2.92 7.68 17.82
N ASP A 169 -2.15 8.72 18.16
CA ASP A 169 -1.07 8.62 19.16
C ASP A 169 -0.78 9.98 19.81
N GLN A 170 -0.13 9.96 20.98
CA GLN A 170 0.39 11.14 21.67
C GLN A 170 1.76 10.87 22.29
N ALA A 171 2.69 11.81 22.07
CA ALA A 171 4.02 11.78 22.63
C ALA A 171 4.24 12.95 23.61
N ALA A 172 4.63 12.65 24.85
CA ALA A 172 4.79 13.67 25.90
C ALA A 172 6.06 14.51 25.77
N PHE A 173 5.91 15.81 26.02
CA PHE A 173 6.98 16.80 26.18
C PHE A 173 6.83 17.48 27.56
N PRO A 174 7.23 16.79 28.65
CA PRO A 174 6.85 17.17 30.01
C PRO A 174 7.55 18.43 30.52
N LYS A 175 8.60 18.93 29.85
CA LYS A 175 9.33 20.11 30.29
C LYS A 175 8.76 21.36 29.61
N LEU A 176 8.34 22.32 30.42
CA LEU A 176 7.89 23.63 29.95
C LEU A 176 9.06 24.61 29.85
N ASN A 177 9.05 25.47 28.84
CA ASN A 177 10.03 26.54 28.62
C ASN A 177 11.48 26.01 28.61
N GLY A 178 11.69 24.87 27.95
CA GLY A 178 13.01 24.29 27.75
C GLY A 178 13.75 24.94 26.57
N THR A 179 15.06 24.76 26.53
CA THR A 179 15.90 25.32 25.47
C THR A 179 15.62 24.71 24.08
N VAL A 180 16.13 25.35 23.03
CA VAL A 180 16.11 24.83 21.65
C VAL A 180 16.59 23.37 21.56
N ASP A 181 17.65 23.00 22.28
CA ASP A 181 18.22 21.64 22.28
C ASP A 181 17.54 20.67 23.28
N ASP A 182 16.50 21.11 23.99
CA ASP A 182 15.79 20.26 24.95
C ASP A 182 14.67 19.46 24.26
N ASP A 183 14.93 18.18 24.02
CA ASP A 183 14.03 17.24 23.35
C ASP A 183 12.83 16.76 24.20
N GLN A 184 12.72 17.23 25.45
CA GLN A 184 11.59 17.01 26.35
C GLN A 184 10.67 18.24 26.43
N SER A 185 10.96 19.31 25.67
CA SER A 185 10.16 20.55 25.65
C SER A 185 9.72 20.94 24.24
N LEU A 186 8.48 21.39 24.10
CA LEU A 186 8.00 21.99 22.85
C LEU A 186 8.63 23.37 22.59
N GLN A 187 8.88 24.15 23.65
CA GLN A 187 9.35 25.53 23.56
C GLN A 187 10.82 25.63 23.17
N THR A 188 11.23 26.80 22.69
CA THR A 188 12.51 27.03 22.00
C THR A 188 13.27 28.21 22.59
N VAL A 189 13.23 28.39 23.91
CA VAL A 189 13.92 29.52 24.54
C VAL A 189 15.45 29.37 24.43
N LEU A 190 16.20 30.46 24.44
CA LEU A 190 17.68 30.40 24.38
C LEU A 190 18.31 30.01 25.72
N GLU A 191 17.61 30.24 26.83
CA GLU A 191 17.99 29.80 28.18
C GLU A 191 16.75 29.27 28.91
N ASP A 192 16.92 28.21 29.72
CA ASP A 192 15.82 27.56 30.42
C ASP A 192 14.98 28.54 31.26
N GLY A 193 13.65 28.44 31.13
CA GLY A 193 12.70 29.16 31.97
C GLY A 193 12.44 30.62 31.57
N ILE A 194 12.89 31.05 30.38
CA ILE A 194 12.51 32.36 29.84
C ILE A 194 10.99 32.40 29.62
N THR A 195 10.36 33.45 30.17
CA THR A 195 8.93 33.77 30.07
C THR A 195 8.82 35.29 30.12
N GLY A 196 7.86 35.91 29.43
CA GLY A 196 7.79 37.36 29.40
C GLY A 196 6.47 37.95 28.92
N VAL A 197 6.54 39.26 28.69
CA VAL A 197 5.49 40.02 28.01
C VAL A 197 5.91 40.11 26.55
N PHE A 198 4.96 39.98 25.62
CA PHE A 198 5.21 40.19 24.19
C PHE A 198 5.87 41.56 23.94
N ASP A 199 7.15 41.51 23.58
CA ASP A 199 7.97 42.62 23.10
C ASP A 199 9.19 42.07 22.32
N ASP A 200 9.89 42.97 21.63
CA ASP A 200 11.09 42.65 20.85
C ASP A 200 12.19 42.02 21.73
N GLU A 201 12.31 42.43 23.01
CA GLU A 201 13.34 41.90 23.94
C GLU A 201 13.09 40.44 24.30
N LEU A 202 11.82 40.02 24.40
CA LEU A 202 11.44 38.62 24.61
C LEU A 202 11.68 37.80 23.34
N GLN A 203 11.36 38.34 22.16
CA GLN A 203 11.56 37.64 20.90
C GLN A 203 13.04 37.36 20.63
N ASP A 204 13.94 38.29 20.96
CA ASP A 204 15.41 38.14 20.90
C ASP A 204 15.95 37.01 21.81
N GLN A 205 15.14 36.53 22.74
CA GLN A 205 15.47 35.45 23.68
C GLN A 205 14.93 34.08 23.24
N MET A 206 14.33 34.02 22.05
CA MET A 206 13.81 32.80 21.44
C MET A 206 14.77 32.29 20.35
N GLY A 207 14.83 30.97 20.19
CA GLY A 207 15.52 30.33 19.09
C GLY A 207 14.55 29.63 18.15
N TRP A 208 15.11 28.84 17.24
CA TRP A 208 14.38 28.09 16.23
C TRP A 208 14.81 26.62 16.27
N ALA A 209 13.83 25.72 16.23
CA ALA A 209 14.04 24.28 16.28
C ALA A 209 13.54 23.60 15.00
N ARG A 210 14.30 22.61 14.55
CA ARG A 210 13.99 21.86 13.33
C ARG A 210 12.82 20.89 13.54
N LEU A 211 11.84 20.95 12.65
CA LEU A 211 10.79 19.96 12.43
C LEU A 211 11.02 19.24 11.10
N GLU A 212 10.91 17.91 11.11
CA GLU A 212 10.95 17.07 9.92
C GLU A 212 9.81 16.07 9.96
N MET A 213 9.05 16.00 8.88
CA MET A 213 7.90 15.12 8.73
C MET A 213 7.98 14.44 7.37
N GLU A 214 7.79 13.13 7.34
CA GLU A 214 7.74 12.36 6.12
C GLU A 214 6.59 11.37 6.20
N LEU A 215 5.69 11.40 5.22
CA LEU A 215 4.72 10.36 4.95
C LEU A 215 5.16 9.66 3.67
N CYS A 216 5.40 8.36 3.74
CA CYS A 216 5.68 7.54 2.57
C CYS A 216 5.02 6.17 2.72
N ALA A 217 4.18 5.78 1.76
CA ALA A 217 3.47 4.49 1.79
C ALA A 217 2.81 4.23 3.15
N ASN A 218 2.12 5.24 3.69
CA ASN A 218 1.47 5.24 5.00
C ASN A 218 2.39 5.10 6.23
N ASN A 219 3.71 4.97 6.07
CA ASN A 219 4.62 5.17 7.18
C ASN A 219 4.80 6.68 7.42
N LEU A 220 4.37 7.15 8.60
CA LEU A 220 4.57 8.53 9.02
C LEU A 220 5.74 8.59 10.00
N THR A 221 6.73 9.40 9.67
CA THR A 221 7.84 9.75 10.55
C THR A 221 7.73 11.24 10.91
N VAL A 222 7.84 11.56 12.20
CA VAL A 222 7.89 12.93 12.70
C VAL A 222 9.05 13.05 13.67
N SER A 223 9.97 13.96 13.36
CA SER A 223 11.11 14.30 14.19
C SER A 223 11.08 15.78 14.56
N TYR A 224 11.29 16.09 15.82
CA TYR A 224 11.36 17.46 16.32
C TYR A 224 12.58 17.61 17.22
N LYS A 225 13.36 18.68 17.02
CA LYS A 225 14.64 18.92 17.73
C LYS A 225 15.62 17.74 17.62
N GLY A 226 15.57 17.02 16.50
CA GLY A 226 16.42 15.84 16.25
C GLY A 226 16.00 14.57 17.02
N ARG A 227 14.93 14.60 17.81
CA ARG A 227 14.30 13.42 18.40
C ARG A 227 13.25 12.89 17.44
N GLU A 228 13.33 11.62 17.09
CA GLU A 228 12.23 10.90 16.44
C GLU A 228 11.10 10.73 17.46
N VAL A 229 9.98 11.40 17.21
CA VAL A 229 8.84 11.46 18.12
C VAL A 229 7.80 10.42 17.74
N PHE A 230 7.64 10.18 16.44
CA PHE A 230 6.71 9.20 15.87
C PHE A 230 7.34 8.56 14.63
N ASN A 231 7.20 7.23 14.48
CA ASN A 231 7.67 6.48 13.32
C ASN A 231 6.91 5.15 13.24
N ARG A 232 5.70 5.20 12.67
CA ARG A 232 4.80 4.04 12.53
C ARG A 232 3.91 4.22 11.31
N THR A 233 3.32 3.11 10.87
CA THR A 233 2.25 3.14 9.88
C THR A 233 1.00 3.81 10.46
N VAL A 234 0.34 4.66 9.66
CA VAL A 234 -0.93 5.31 9.99
C VAL A 234 -2.00 4.93 8.97
N GLU A 235 -3.26 4.91 9.38
CA GLU A 235 -4.40 4.60 8.50
C GLU A 235 -4.81 5.81 7.62
N TYR A 236 -3.84 6.46 6.99
CA TYR A 236 -4.12 7.61 6.13
C TYR A 236 -4.59 7.14 4.74
N ALA A 237 -5.81 7.53 4.38
CA ALA A 237 -6.33 7.40 3.02
C ALA A 237 -5.83 8.57 2.14
N PRO A 238 -5.07 8.36 1.04
CA PRO A 238 -4.65 9.45 0.17
C PRO A 238 -5.80 10.16 -0.53
N SER A 239 -5.90 11.48 -0.40
CA SER A 239 -6.87 12.30 -1.15
C SER A 239 -6.23 13.58 -1.65
N PRO A 240 -6.88 14.31 -2.57
CA PRO A 240 -6.53 15.72 -2.80
C PRO A 240 -6.66 16.49 -1.48
N GLY A 241 -6.09 17.69 -1.40
CA GLY A 241 -6.16 18.50 -0.19
C GLY A 241 -5.13 19.62 -0.12
N GLN A 242 -5.18 20.37 0.97
CA GLN A 242 -4.37 21.56 1.19
C GLN A 242 -3.62 21.47 2.52
N LEU A 243 -2.39 21.99 2.52
CA LEU A 243 -1.62 22.16 3.76
C LEU A 243 -2.20 23.35 4.54
N VAL A 244 -2.40 23.15 5.85
CA VAL A 244 -2.96 24.15 6.74
C VAL A 244 -2.16 24.19 8.05
N PHE A 245 -1.82 25.39 8.50
CA PHE A 245 -1.33 25.62 9.86
C PHE A 245 -2.44 26.25 10.69
N GLY A 246 -2.59 25.80 11.93
CA GLY A 246 -3.58 26.32 12.88
C GLY A 246 -2.95 26.52 14.24
N GLY A 247 -3.45 27.48 15.02
CA GLY A 247 -3.00 27.66 16.40
C GLY A 247 -3.81 28.70 17.15
N ARG A 248 -3.74 28.63 18.48
CA ARG A 248 -4.42 29.59 19.35
C ARG A 248 -3.69 29.80 20.67
N THR A 249 -4.12 30.85 21.36
CA THR A 249 -3.77 31.10 22.76
C THR A 249 -5.02 31.42 23.57
N GLY A 250 -4.96 31.09 24.86
CA GLY A 250 -6.02 31.36 25.82
C GLY A 250 -5.69 32.58 26.69
N ASP A 251 -5.93 32.44 28.00
CA ASP A 251 -5.42 33.38 29.01
C ASP A 251 -3.91 33.18 29.29
N ALA A 252 -3.39 32.01 28.93
CA ALA A 252 -1.98 31.70 28.76
C ALA A 252 -1.61 31.80 27.27
N ASN A 253 -0.33 32.03 26.96
CA ASN A 253 0.09 32.37 25.61
C ASN A 253 1.52 31.90 25.28
N SER A 254 1.78 31.82 23.98
CA SER A 254 3.03 31.35 23.38
C SER A 254 3.19 31.89 21.96
N TYR A 255 4.44 32.04 21.51
CA TYR A 255 4.75 32.21 20.10
C TYR A 255 4.50 30.91 19.34
N HIS A 256 3.93 31.00 18.15
CA HIS A 256 3.84 29.89 17.19
C HIS A 256 4.26 30.41 15.83
N HIS A 257 5.57 30.43 15.58
CA HIS A 257 6.17 30.99 14.37
C HIS A 257 6.87 29.90 13.55
N ILE A 258 6.84 30.05 12.22
CA ILE A 258 7.32 29.07 11.25
C ILE A 258 8.19 29.76 10.22
N ASP A 259 9.34 29.18 9.90
CA ASP A 259 10.27 29.66 8.89
C ASP A 259 10.94 28.50 8.12
N ASN A 260 11.67 28.79 7.04
CA ASN A 260 12.46 27.87 6.22
C ASN A 260 11.72 26.59 5.85
N ILE A 261 10.50 26.73 5.35
CA ILE A 261 9.69 25.57 5.00
C ILE A 261 10.11 25.01 3.64
N SER A 262 10.41 23.71 3.61
CA SER A 262 10.53 22.93 2.40
C SER A 262 9.42 21.88 2.35
N ILE A 263 8.75 21.77 1.21
CA ILE A 263 7.67 20.83 0.96
C ILE A 263 7.95 20.10 -0.34
N ALA A 264 8.00 18.77 -0.28
CA ALA A 264 7.96 17.89 -1.43
C ALA A 264 6.72 17.00 -1.32
N THR A 265 6.03 16.77 -2.45
CA THR A 265 4.81 15.95 -2.50
C THR A 265 4.96 14.85 -3.54
N ASN A 266 4.36 13.69 -3.29
CA ASN A 266 4.30 12.56 -4.21
C ASN A 266 5.67 12.20 -4.81
N GLU A 267 5.77 12.18 -6.15
CA GLU A 267 6.99 11.82 -6.88
C GLU A 267 8.19 12.73 -6.55
N ASP A 268 7.94 13.94 -6.02
CA ASP A 268 8.96 14.91 -5.66
C ASP A 268 9.66 14.60 -4.32
N VAL A 269 9.13 13.67 -3.50
CA VAL A 269 9.77 13.23 -2.23
C VAL A 269 11.12 12.52 -2.50
N GLY A 270 11.29 11.96 -3.70
CA GLY A 270 12.55 11.37 -4.18
C GLY A 270 12.60 9.85 -4.13
N ALA A 271 13.63 9.26 -4.77
CA ALA A 271 13.73 7.83 -5.09
C ALA A 271 13.77 6.85 -3.90
N GLY A 272 13.87 7.34 -2.66
CA GLY A 272 13.77 6.52 -1.44
C GLY A 272 12.34 6.19 -1.03
N CYS A 273 11.36 6.96 -1.51
CA CYS A 273 9.94 6.69 -1.28
C CYS A 273 9.34 5.98 -2.49
N VAL A 274 9.11 4.66 -2.37
CA VAL A 274 8.47 3.87 -3.43
C VAL A 274 6.96 4.00 -3.29
N ILE A 275 6.38 4.98 -4.00
CA ILE A 275 4.93 5.11 -4.13
C ILE A 275 4.47 4.11 -5.20
N ILE A 276 3.68 3.12 -4.82
CA ILE A 276 3.13 2.15 -5.77
C ILE A 276 2.19 2.92 -6.73
N PRO A 277 2.37 2.84 -8.07
CA PRO A 277 1.56 3.62 -9.02
C PRO A 277 0.07 3.26 -8.97
N ARG A 278 -0.78 4.24 -9.33
CA ARG A 278 -2.21 4.03 -9.62
C ARG A 278 -2.37 3.03 -10.77
N ALA A 279 -3.38 2.17 -10.70
CA ALA A 279 -3.99 1.59 -11.88
C ALA A 279 -4.85 2.67 -12.57
N GLN A 280 -4.42 3.20 -13.72
CA GLN A 280 -5.22 4.13 -14.53
C GLN A 280 -6.21 3.37 -15.41
N ILE A 281 -7.49 3.72 -15.31
CA ILE A 281 -8.51 3.41 -16.32
C ILE A 281 -8.96 4.75 -16.91
N ASP A 282 -8.53 5.03 -18.14
CA ASP A 282 -8.82 6.29 -18.85
C ASP A 282 -10.23 6.27 -19.45
N SER A 283 -11.01 7.35 -19.28
CA SER A 283 -12.07 7.67 -20.26
C SER A 283 -12.41 9.16 -20.29
N ASP A 284 -12.04 9.81 -21.39
CA ASP A 284 -12.56 11.12 -21.81
C ASP A 284 -14.06 11.04 -22.19
N SER A 285 -14.85 11.99 -21.64
CA SER A 285 -16.21 12.48 -22.01
C SER A 285 -17.46 12.01 -21.22
N GLU A 286 -17.94 12.91 -20.35
CA GLU A 286 -19.25 12.95 -19.66
C GLU A 286 -20.44 13.15 -20.64
N PRO A 287 -21.70 12.70 -20.35
CA PRO A 287 -22.38 12.96 -19.08
C PRO A 287 -23.31 11.87 -18.48
N GLY A 288 -23.39 11.79 -17.13
CA GLY A 288 -24.55 11.15 -16.48
C GLY A 288 -24.48 10.79 -14.98
N VAL A 289 -24.22 11.75 -14.09
CA VAL A 289 -24.15 11.58 -12.62
C VAL A 289 -25.42 10.98 -11.99
N ILE A 290 -25.28 9.89 -11.21
CA ILE A 290 -26.29 9.45 -10.22
C ILE A 290 -25.61 8.83 -8.97
N GLY A 291 -25.62 9.55 -7.85
CA GLY A 291 -25.45 9.00 -6.49
C GLY A 291 -24.17 9.41 -5.76
N LYS A 292 -24.30 10.30 -4.75
CA LYS A 292 -23.25 10.62 -3.77
C LYS A 292 -23.42 9.66 -2.59
N ARG A 293 -22.49 8.73 -2.36
CA ARG A 293 -22.40 8.01 -1.07
C ARG A 293 -21.47 8.80 -0.17
N VAL A 294 -21.91 9.04 1.07
CA VAL A 294 -21.09 9.71 2.09
C VAL A 294 -20.17 8.67 2.69
N ILE A 295 -18.87 8.95 2.65
CA ILE A 295 -17.82 8.19 3.33
C ILE A 295 -17.98 8.45 4.82
N ASP A 296 -18.18 7.39 5.61
CA ASP A 296 -18.46 7.48 7.06
C ASP A 296 -17.35 6.93 7.95
N GLY A 297 -16.21 6.54 7.37
CA GLY A 297 -15.06 6.04 8.12
C GLY A 297 -15.18 4.60 8.64
N SER A 298 -16.15 3.80 8.17
CA SER A 298 -16.22 2.38 8.57
C SER A 298 -15.11 1.52 7.94
N LYS A 299 -14.62 0.52 8.72
CA LYS A 299 -13.53 -0.44 8.39
C LYS A 299 -13.72 -1.23 7.08
N SER A 300 -14.89 -1.17 6.45
CA SER A 300 -15.19 -1.84 5.17
C SER A 300 -14.57 -1.16 3.93
N ASN A 301 -13.80 -0.09 4.10
CA ASN A 301 -13.22 0.70 3.00
C ASN A 301 -11.67 0.67 2.96
N LEU A 302 -11.04 -0.28 3.65
CA LEU A 302 -9.58 -0.40 3.75
C LEU A 302 -9.04 -1.40 2.73
N MET A 303 -8.05 -0.99 1.91
CA MET A 303 -7.26 -1.88 1.06
C MET A 303 -5.95 -2.21 1.77
N PHE A 304 -5.64 -3.50 1.89
CA PHE A 304 -4.43 -3.99 2.53
C PHE A 304 -3.34 -4.25 1.49
N GLY A 305 -2.08 -3.95 1.84
CA GLY A 305 -0.93 -4.26 0.99
C GLY A 305 -0.55 -5.74 0.98
N PRO A 306 0.47 -6.13 0.20
CA PRO A 306 1.07 -7.45 0.34
C PRO A 306 1.58 -7.64 1.78
N GLU A 307 1.54 -8.87 2.29
CA GLU A 307 2.12 -9.22 3.58
C GLU A 307 3.58 -8.74 3.67
N GLN A 308 3.87 -7.94 4.69
CA GLN A 308 5.21 -7.49 5.02
C GLN A 308 5.60 -7.99 6.40
N ASP A 309 6.80 -8.54 6.49
CA ASP A 309 7.42 -8.89 7.76
C ASP A 309 7.76 -7.62 8.56
N GLY A 310 7.51 -7.65 9.88
CA GLY A 310 8.03 -6.65 10.81
C GLY A 310 7.02 -5.59 11.26
N ALA A 311 5.72 -5.78 11.01
CA ALA A 311 4.69 -4.95 11.63
C ALA A 311 4.77 -5.12 13.17
N PRO A 312 4.65 -4.06 13.99
CA PRO A 312 4.72 -4.20 15.44
C PRO A 312 3.49 -4.93 15.97
N GLY A 313 3.69 -5.77 17.01
CA GLY A 313 2.62 -6.45 17.72
C GLY A 313 2.39 -7.90 17.28
N TRP A 314 1.11 -8.31 17.31
CA TRP A 314 0.62 -9.67 17.11
C TRP A 314 -0.34 -9.74 15.94
N SER A 315 -0.36 -10.89 15.27
CA SER A 315 -1.47 -11.31 14.42
C SER A 315 -2.34 -12.29 15.19
N ALA A 316 -3.66 -12.15 15.19
CA ALA A 316 -4.55 -13.14 15.79
C ALA A 316 -5.66 -13.57 14.82
N ARG A 317 -5.86 -14.89 14.71
CA ARG A 317 -6.88 -15.55 13.91
C ARG A 317 -7.94 -16.17 14.80
N MET A 318 -9.20 -15.89 14.51
CA MET A 318 -10.36 -16.46 15.20
C MET A 318 -11.14 -17.38 14.28
N ILE A 319 -11.56 -18.52 14.82
CA ILE A 319 -12.46 -19.46 14.17
C ILE A 319 -13.73 -19.63 15.00
N ASP A 320 -14.87 -19.72 14.31
CA ASP A 320 -16.15 -20.15 14.88
C ASP A 320 -16.67 -21.27 13.95
N PRO A 321 -16.61 -22.55 14.37
CA PRO A 321 -16.99 -23.69 13.54
C PRO A 321 -18.52 -23.82 13.31
N GLU A 322 -19.34 -22.87 13.77
CA GLU A 322 -20.80 -22.85 13.64
C GLU A 322 -21.50 -24.17 14.01
N GLY A 323 -21.82 -24.34 15.30
CA GLY A 323 -22.66 -25.45 15.77
C GLY A 323 -21.88 -26.72 16.17
N GLU A 324 -20.56 -26.64 16.20
CA GLU A 324 -19.71 -27.57 16.96
C GLU A 324 -19.45 -27.03 18.37
N THR A 325 -19.17 -27.92 19.33
CA THR A 325 -18.91 -27.51 20.73
C THR A 325 -17.43 -27.69 21.05
N ILE A 326 -16.78 -26.66 21.56
CA ILE A 326 -15.35 -26.69 21.86
C ILE A 326 -15.12 -27.00 23.34
N ASP A 327 -15.06 -28.28 23.66
CA ASP A 327 -15.05 -28.80 25.04
C ASP A 327 -13.67 -28.87 25.71
N ASN A 328 -12.60 -28.65 24.95
CA ASN A 328 -11.22 -28.72 25.42
C ASN A 328 -10.29 -28.07 24.40
N HIS A 329 -9.10 -27.70 24.86
CA HIS A 329 -8.14 -27.00 24.04
C HIS A 329 -7.47 -27.91 22.99
N THR A 330 -7.46 -29.24 23.16
CA THR A 330 -6.90 -30.14 22.12
C THR A 330 -7.74 -30.06 20.86
N TYR A 331 -9.06 -30.07 21.01
CA TYR A 331 -9.99 -29.93 19.90
C TYR A 331 -9.92 -28.54 19.27
N ALA A 332 -9.75 -27.49 20.07
CA ALA A 332 -9.57 -26.13 19.57
C ALA A 332 -8.34 -26.01 18.65
N GLU A 333 -7.22 -26.64 19.01
CA GLU A 333 -6.02 -26.67 18.17
C GLU A 333 -6.25 -27.42 16.86
N GLU A 334 -6.98 -28.54 16.88
CA GLU A 334 -7.35 -29.26 15.65
C GLU A 334 -8.16 -28.36 14.71
N LEU A 335 -9.13 -27.62 15.24
CA LEU A 335 -9.93 -26.68 14.45
C LEU A 335 -9.08 -25.50 13.93
N LEU A 336 -8.20 -24.95 14.76
CA LEU A 336 -7.31 -23.85 14.38
C LEU A 336 -6.30 -24.27 13.30
N ASP A 337 -5.97 -25.56 13.18
CA ASP A 337 -5.10 -26.08 12.13
C ASP A 337 -5.86 -26.42 10.83
N ASP A 338 -7.13 -26.83 10.95
CA ASP A 338 -7.93 -27.34 9.82
C ASP A 338 -8.88 -26.31 9.20
N LEU A 339 -9.23 -25.24 9.91
CA LEU A 339 -10.20 -24.22 9.47
C LEU A 339 -9.53 -22.86 9.24
N ASP A 340 -9.98 -22.19 8.18
CA ASP A 340 -9.71 -20.79 7.96
C ASP A 340 -10.59 -19.93 8.88
N GLY A 341 -10.06 -18.77 9.25
CA GLY A 341 -10.66 -17.89 10.25
C GLY A 341 -10.38 -16.43 9.97
N VAL A 342 -11.08 -15.55 10.68
CA VAL A 342 -10.91 -14.11 10.55
C VAL A 342 -9.63 -13.68 11.28
N THR A 343 -8.76 -12.94 10.58
CA THR A 343 -7.47 -12.47 11.14
C THR A 343 -7.45 -10.97 11.35
N ALA A 344 -6.84 -10.51 12.45
CA ALA A 344 -6.64 -9.09 12.75
C ALA A 344 -5.28 -8.85 13.43
N SER A 345 -4.78 -7.60 13.36
CA SER A 345 -3.53 -7.18 13.98
C SER A 345 -3.77 -6.44 15.29
N TYR A 346 -2.88 -6.63 16.26
CA TYR A 346 -3.02 -6.10 17.62
C TYR A 346 -1.67 -5.65 18.20
N ASP A 347 -1.62 -4.51 18.89
CA ASP A 347 -0.40 -4.06 19.57
C ASP A 347 0.02 -5.00 20.72
N PHE A 348 -0.98 -5.62 21.36
CA PHE A 348 -0.86 -6.61 22.44
C PHE A 348 -2.13 -7.47 22.48
N ILE A 349 -2.08 -8.63 23.15
CA ILE A 349 -3.25 -9.50 23.32
C ILE A 349 -3.92 -9.20 24.66
N ASP A 350 -5.06 -8.52 24.59
CA ASP A 350 -6.08 -8.34 25.64
C ASP A 350 -7.42 -8.32 24.89
N LEU A 351 -7.96 -9.49 24.56
CA LEU A 351 -9.15 -9.67 23.71
C LEU A 351 -10.33 -10.16 24.55
N GLY A 352 -11.54 -9.69 24.26
CA GLY A 352 -12.74 -10.17 24.96
C GLY A 352 -13.99 -9.33 24.74
N GLY A 353 -15.15 -9.91 25.05
CA GLY A 353 -16.37 -9.19 25.37
C GLY A 353 -16.53 -8.94 26.88
N GLY A 354 -16.02 -9.85 27.71
CA GLY A 354 -15.89 -9.74 29.16
C GLY A 354 -14.62 -8.99 29.60
N GLY A 355 -14.61 -8.53 30.85
CA GLY A 355 -13.42 -7.90 31.44
C GLY A 355 -12.44 -8.92 32.00
N GLY A 356 -11.17 -8.86 31.57
CA GLY A 356 -10.07 -9.66 32.11
C GLY A 356 -9.39 -9.03 33.32
N THR A 357 -8.09 -9.29 33.49
CA THR A 357 -7.27 -8.70 34.55
C THR A 357 -6.77 -7.31 34.18
N PHE A 358 -6.49 -7.07 32.89
CA PHE A 358 -6.03 -5.79 32.35
C PHE A 358 -7.23 -4.96 31.84
N PRO A 359 -7.14 -3.61 31.86
CA PRO A 359 -8.30 -2.75 31.58
C PRO A 359 -8.49 -2.41 30.10
N ASP A 360 -7.57 -2.82 29.21
CA ASP A 360 -7.45 -2.33 27.84
C ASP A 360 -8.02 -3.34 26.82
N THR A 361 -9.09 -4.04 27.19
CA THR A 361 -9.71 -5.10 26.40
C THR A 361 -10.20 -4.62 25.03
N GLN A 362 -9.78 -5.34 24.00
CA GLN A 362 -10.02 -5.09 22.59
C GLN A 362 -11.01 -6.12 22.01
N PRO A 363 -11.73 -5.79 20.93
CA PRO A 363 -12.56 -6.76 20.24
C PRO A 363 -11.75 -7.92 19.65
N TYR A 364 -12.38 -9.09 19.55
CA TYR A 364 -11.84 -10.23 18.80
C TYR A 364 -11.67 -9.91 17.31
N PRO A 365 -10.96 -10.76 16.52
CA PRO A 365 -10.67 -10.48 15.11
C PRO A 365 -11.89 -10.16 14.24
N THR A 366 -13.07 -10.65 14.61
CA THR A 366 -14.36 -10.34 13.98
C THR A 366 -14.84 -8.89 14.20
N GLY A 367 -14.17 -8.13 15.06
CA GLY A 367 -14.56 -6.79 15.50
C GLY A 367 -15.65 -6.77 16.57
N ILE A 368 -16.01 -7.93 17.13
CA ILE A 368 -17.08 -8.08 18.11
C ILE A 368 -16.49 -8.18 19.52
N SER A 369 -17.10 -7.46 20.47
CA SER A 369 -16.87 -7.56 21.91
C SER A 369 -18.18 -7.95 22.59
N ASP A 370 -18.51 -9.24 22.55
CA ASP A 370 -19.78 -9.78 23.08
C ASP A 370 -19.50 -10.99 23.96
N GLU A 371 -19.68 -10.81 25.28
CA GLU A 371 -19.46 -11.83 26.32
C GLU A 371 -20.37 -13.07 26.19
N SER A 372 -21.31 -13.06 25.25
CA SER A 372 -22.22 -14.19 24.98
C SER A 372 -21.84 -15.01 23.75
N GLN A 373 -20.70 -14.71 23.11
CA GLN A 373 -20.13 -15.57 22.09
C GLN A 373 -19.57 -16.83 22.74
N GLU A 374 -19.85 -17.97 22.12
CA GLU A 374 -19.51 -19.28 22.66
C GLU A 374 -18.99 -20.17 21.54
N ASP A 375 -18.22 -21.18 21.92
CA ASP A 375 -17.73 -22.23 21.01
C ASP A 375 -16.84 -21.69 19.88
N PHE A 376 -15.92 -20.78 20.21
CA PHE A 376 -14.92 -20.25 19.28
C PHE A 376 -13.49 -20.48 19.79
N ALA A 377 -12.51 -20.36 18.89
CA ALA A 377 -11.09 -20.43 19.25
C ALA A 377 -10.29 -19.31 18.59
N VAL A 378 -9.23 -18.87 19.25
CA VAL A 378 -8.33 -17.82 18.75
C VAL A 378 -6.88 -18.30 18.85
N ARG A 379 -6.09 -18.05 17.81
CA ARG A 379 -4.64 -18.22 17.80
C ARG A 379 -3.96 -16.88 17.51
N ALA A 380 -3.09 -16.45 18.42
CA ALA A 380 -2.25 -15.27 18.29
C ALA A 380 -0.78 -15.68 18.07
N GLU A 381 -0.12 -15.01 17.13
CA GLU A 381 1.26 -15.28 16.75
C GLU A 381 2.09 -14.00 16.63
N ALA A 382 3.33 -14.04 17.13
CA ALA A 382 4.30 -12.97 16.97
C ALA A 382 5.73 -13.53 16.85
N LYS A 383 6.50 -12.99 15.91
CA LYS A 383 7.97 -13.07 15.88
C LYS A 383 8.51 -12.16 16.98
N VAL A 384 9.37 -12.70 17.83
CA VAL A 384 9.92 -11.98 18.98
C VAL A 384 11.43 -12.01 19.05
N THR A 385 12.02 -10.91 19.51
CA THR A 385 13.39 -10.87 20.04
C THR A 385 13.30 -10.71 21.56
N ILE A 386 13.52 -11.80 22.29
CA ILE A 386 13.48 -11.85 23.76
C ILE A 386 14.86 -11.47 24.31
N PRO A 387 14.99 -10.44 25.17
CA PRO A 387 16.28 -10.09 25.76
C PRO A 387 16.78 -11.18 26.73
N ALA A 388 18.10 -11.26 26.90
CA ALA A 388 18.69 -12.08 27.96
C ALA A 388 18.19 -11.61 29.34
N GLY A 389 17.79 -12.54 30.20
CA GLY A 389 17.19 -12.21 31.49
C GLY A 389 16.40 -13.34 32.11
N SER A 390 15.79 -13.02 33.25
CA SER A 390 14.85 -13.88 33.97
C SER A 390 13.44 -13.37 33.68
N TRP A 391 12.59 -14.24 33.16
CA TRP A 391 11.27 -13.88 32.69
C TRP A 391 10.20 -14.80 33.27
N THR A 392 9.04 -14.24 33.58
CA THR A 392 7.80 -15.00 33.71
C THR A 392 6.82 -14.47 32.68
N ILE A 393 6.19 -15.37 31.93
CA ILE A 393 5.15 -15.05 30.95
C ILE A 393 3.94 -15.93 31.22
N GLY A 394 2.76 -15.45 30.87
CA GLY A 394 1.56 -16.26 30.91
C GLY A 394 0.50 -15.79 29.96
N PHE A 395 -0.53 -16.62 29.85
CA PHE A 395 -1.78 -16.28 29.21
C PHE A 395 -2.94 -16.40 30.23
N ALA A 396 -3.96 -15.58 30.06
CA ALA A 396 -5.20 -15.67 30.81
C ALA A 396 -6.38 -15.90 29.87
N THR A 397 -7.27 -16.80 30.26
CA THR A 397 -8.44 -17.18 29.46
C THR A 397 -9.63 -17.49 30.37
N ASP A 398 -10.87 -17.23 29.92
CA ASP A 398 -12.06 -17.72 30.63
C ASP A 398 -12.09 -19.25 30.62
N ASP A 399 -11.73 -19.87 29.50
CA ASP A 399 -11.58 -21.32 29.40
C ASP A 399 -10.13 -21.76 29.26
N GLY A 400 -9.80 -22.63 28.31
CA GLY A 400 -8.46 -23.19 28.16
C GLY A 400 -7.68 -22.56 27.02
N GLY A 401 -6.38 -22.79 27.05
CA GLY A 401 -5.46 -22.19 26.12
C GLY A 401 -4.07 -22.79 26.22
N GLN A 402 -3.17 -22.29 25.38
CA GLN A 402 -1.76 -22.60 25.45
C GLN A 402 -0.92 -21.41 25.03
N LEU A 403 0.37 -21.45 25.39
CA LEU A 403 1.40 -20.58 24.87
C LEU A 403 2.67 -21.41 24.69
N THR A 404 3.26 -21.34 23.50
CA THR A 404 4.46 -22.07 23.12
C THR A 404 5.55 -21.08 22.71
N ILE A 405 6.77 -21.26 23.22
CA ILE A 405 7.95 -20.47 22.86
C ILE A 405 9.10 -21.43 22.53
N PRO A 406 9.32 -21.75 21.25
CA PRO A 406 10.41 -22.62 20.85
C PRO A 406 11.77 -22.05 21.31
N GLY A 407 12.61 -22.90 21.91
CA GLY A 407 13.91 -22.51 22.45
C GLY A 407 13.92 -22.02 23.90
N VAL A 408 12.76 -21.99 24.57
CA VAL A 408 12.63 -21.75 26.01
C VAL A 408 12.35 -23.06 26.74
N GLU A 409 12.94 -23.23 27.94
CA GLU A 409 12.54 -24.29 28.87
C GLU A 409 11.86 -23.67 30.10
N PHE A 410 10.54 -23.86 30.24
CA PHE A 410 9.80 -23.40 31.40
C PHE A 410 10.20 -24.20 32.65
N GLY A 411 10.64 -23.48 33.68
CA GLY A 411 11.04 -24.00 34.98
C GLY A 411 9.85 -24.13 35.92
N ASP A 412 9.63 -23.11 36.76
CA ASP A 412 8.47 -23.08 37.64
C ASP A 412 7.23 -22.66 36.84
N SER A 413 6.08 -23.27 37.11
CA SER A 413 4.83 -22.96 36.41
C SER A 413 3.61 -23.12 37.31
N GLN A 414 2.52 -22.46 36.94
CA GLN A 414 1.23 -22.51 37.62
C GLN A 414 0.12 -22.79 36.60
N ALA A 415 -0.84 -23.62 37.01
CA ALA A 415 -2.00 -24.02 36.21
C ALA A 415 -1.61 -24.62 34.83
N ASN A 416 -0.46 -25.28 34.76
CA ASN A 416 0.09 -25.86 33.54
C ASN A 416 -0.15 -27.39 33.49
N ASP A 417 -0.92 -27.84 32.51
CA ASP A 417 -1.18 -29.24 32.17
C ASP A 417 -0.16 -29.79 31.16
N SER A 418 0.67 -28.93 30.56
CA SER A 418 1.64 -29.35 29.53
C SER A 418 2.73 -30.25 30.10
N VAL A 419 3.20 -31.17 29.24
CA VAL A 419 4.38 -32.01 29.48
C VAL A 419 5.55 -31.62 28.59
N ASP A 420 5.35 -30.65 27.70
CA ASP A 420 6.38 -30.06 26.86
C ASP A 420 7.07 -28.93 27.62
N ALA A 421 8.40 -28.89 27.56
CA ALA A 421 9.20 -27.89 28.27
C ALA A 421 9.08 -26.50 27.63
N GLU A 422 8.73 -26.42 26.35
CA GLU A 422 8.61 -25.17 25.59
C GLU A 422 7.19 -24.58 25.65
N GLN A 423 6.28 -25.20 26.42
CA GLN A 423 4.86 -24.87 26.42
C GLN A 423 4.29 -24.75 27.84
N ILE A 424 3.40 -23.77 28.01
CA ILE A 424 2.42 -23.75 29.09
C ILE A 424 1.01 -23.93 28.50
N ARG A 425 0.16 -24.74 29.14
CA ARG A 425 -1.16 -25.12 28.62
C ARG A 425 -2.16 -25.36 29.73
N PHE A 426 -3.41 -24.99 29.53
CA PHE A 426 -4.53 -25.42 30.35
C PHE A 426 -5.58 -26.07 29.45
N GLU A 427 -5.90 -27.34 29.70
CA GLU A 427 -6.63 -28.16 28.73
C GLU A 427 -8.16 -27.96 28.77
N GLY A 428 -8.71 -27.76 29.96
CA GLY A 428 -10.15 -27.76 30.19
C GLY A 428 -10.79 -26.38 30.22
N ASN A 429 -12.08 -26.39 30.55
CA ASN A 429 -12.87 -25.19 30.83
C ASN A 429 -12.60 -24.64 32.24
N ARG A 430 -12.64 -23.32 32.40
CA ARG A 430 -12.52 -22.64 33.70
C ARG A 430 -13.36 -21.35 33.70
N GLY A 431 -13.04 -20.43 34.58
CA GLY A 431 -13.35 -19.02 34.36
C GLY A 431 -12.02 -18.26 34.35
N HIS A 432 -12.06 -16.97 34.06
CA HIS A 432 -10.87 -16.15 33.81
C HIS A 432 -9.78 -16.41 34.85
N ALA A 433 -8.67 -16.98 34.41
CA ALA A 433 -7.53 -17.29 35.25
C ALA A 433 -6.23 -17.40 34.44
N TRP A 434 -5.11 -17.26 35.15
CA TRP A 434 -3.77 -17.26 34.57
C TRP A 434 -3.14 -18.65 34.52
N THR A 435 -2.44 -18.91 33.42
CA THR A 435 -1.46 -19.99 33.28
C THR A 435 -0.12 -19.35 32.96
N VAL A 436 0.86 -19.57 33.83
CA VAL A 436 2.13 -18.84 33.82
C VAL A 436 3.30 -19.80 33.96
N GLY A 437 4.42 -19.44 33.35
CA GLY A 437 5.69 -20.17 33.45
C GLY A 437 6.87 -19.21 33.49
N SER A 438 7.87 -19.52 34.31
CA SER A 438 9.13 -18.78 34.36
C SER A 438 10.24 -19.49 33.58
N PHE A 439 11.16 -18.71 33.03
CA PHE A 439 12.33 -19.20 32.30
C PHE A 439 13.50 -18.21 32.40
N GLU A 440 14.71 -18.69 32.07
CA GLU A 440 15.92 -17.87 32.05
C GLU A 440 16.61 -17.98 30.68
N LEU A 441 17.12 -16.85 30.19
CA LEU A 441 17.90 -16.76 28.95
C LEU A 441 19.28 -16.16 29.21
N ASP A 442 20.33 -16.92 28.88
CA ASP A 442 21.73 -16.47 28.98
C ASP A 442 22.12 -15.45 27.88
N ALA A 443 21.37 -15.44 26.78
CA ALA A 443 21.56 -14.57 25.61
C ALA A 443 20.20 -14.23 25.00
N PRO A 444 20.07 -13.14 24.22
CA PRO A 444 18.83 -12.85 23.51
C PRO A 444 18.41 -14.01 22.60
N LEU A 445 17.11 -14.24 22.50
CA LEU A 445 16.50 -15.30 21.71
C LEU A 445 15.56 -14.71 20.66
N GLU A 446 15.83 -14.97 19.39
CA GLU A 446 14.88 -14.73 18.29
C GLU A 446 14.05 -16.00 18.08
N THR A 447 12.73 -15.89 18.19
CA THR A 447 11.81 -17.03 18.04
C THR A 447 10.39 -16.54 17.69
N THR A 448 9.43 -17.47 17.59
CA THR A 448 8.01 -17.15 17.41
C THR A 448 7.23 -17.60 18.63
N ILE A 449 6.40 -16.73 19.19
CA ILE A 449 5.42 -17.13 20.20
C ILE A 449 4.12 -17.46 19.47
N THR A 450 3.57 -18.64 19.75
CA THR A 450 2.23 -19.02 19.34
C THR A 450 1.42 -19.25 20.61
N ALA A 451 0.35 -18.47 20.78
CA ALA A 451 -0.58 -18.59 21.88
C ALA A 451 -1.99 -18.82 21.32
N SER A 452 -2.82 -19.57 22.04
CA SER A 452 -4.19 -19.80 21.61
C SER A 452 -5.12 -20.05 22.79
N MET A 453 -6.40 -19.89 22.54
CA MET A 453 -7.48 -20.05 23.50
C MET A 453 -8.68 -20.73 22.84
N HIS A 454 -9.54 -21.32 23.66
CA HIS A 454 -10.92 -21.66 23.29
C HIS A 454 -11.88 -21.08 24.29
N GLU A 455 -13.08 -20.73 23.81
CA GLU A 455 -14.17 -20.29 24.65
C GLU A 455 -15.37 -21.22 24.53
N ARG A 456 -15.92 -21.57 25.69
CA ARG A 456 -17.12 -22.36 25.85
C ARG A 456 -17.79 -22.06 27.21
N GLY A 457 -18.86 -21.30 27.07
CA GLY A 457 -19.95 -21.14 28.00
C GLY A 457 -19.55 -20.23 29.16
N GLY A 458 -19.87 -18.94 29.10
CA GLY A 458 -19.50 -18.09 30.23
C GLY A 458 -19.39 -16.63 29.88
N GLY A 459 -18.30 -16.02 30.36
CA GLY A 459 -17.78 -14.80 29.76
C GLY A 459 -16.57 -15.17 28.90
N ASP A 460 -15.89 -14.20 28.35
CA ASP A 460 -14.76 -14.46 27.47
C ASP A 460 -13.63 -13.47 27.72
N SER A 461 -12.40 -13.95 27.59
CA SER A 461 -11.19 -13.11 27.70
C SER A 461 -9.98 -13.89 27.21
N PHE A 462 -9.01 -13.17 26.64
CA PHE A 462 -7.71 -13.71 26.25
C PHE A 462 -6.63 -12.65 26.43
N GLU A 463 -5.72 -12.85 27.38
CA GLU A 463 -4.65 -11.90 27.70
C GLU A 463 -3.28 -12.58 27.63
N ILE A 464 -2.25 -11.84 27.22
CA ILE A 464 -0.85 -12.29 27.31
C ILE A 464 -0.02 -11.21 27.99
N ALA A 465 0.63 -11.57 29.10
CA ALA A 465 1.43 -10.65 29.89
C ALA A 465 2.78 -11.25 30.29
N VAL A 466 3.74 -10.36 30.55
CA VAL A 466 5.11 -10.71 30.92
C VAL A 466 5.55 -9.94 32.17
N LEU A 467 6.49 -10.51 32.92
CA LEU A 467 7.16 -9.93 34.07
C LEU A 467 8.68 -10.16 33.94
N ASN A 468 9.47 -9.12 34.19
CA ASN A 468 10.93 -9.21 34.29
C ASN A 468 11.39 -9.67 35.69
N ASP A 469 10.98 -10.88 36.06
CA ASP A 469 11.35 -11.59 37.29
C ASP A 469 11.13 -13.11 37.04
N SER A 470 11.45 -13.98 37.99
CA SER A 470 11.15 -15.42 37.92
C SER A 470 9.98 -15.84 38.81
N VAL A 471 9.22 -14.88 39.34
CA VAL A 471 8.08 -15.16 40.22
C VAL A 471 6.92 -15.72 39.40
N VAL A 472 6.34 -16.82 39.88
CA VAL A 472 5.16 -17.47 39.31
C VAL A 472 3.96 -17.10 40.17
N GLU A 473 3.13 -16.21 39.65
CA GLU A 473 1.88 -15.73 40.27
C GLU A 473 0.89 -15.30 39.19
N ASP A 474 -0.37 -15.08 39.57
CA ASP A 474 -1.36 -14.48 38.67
C ASP A 474 -0.88 -13.10 38.23
N ALA A 475 -0.88 -12.83 36.93
CA ALA A 475 -0.40 -11.56 36.42
C ALA A 475 -1.34 -10.43 36.86
N SER A 476 -0.76 -9.27 37.18
CA SER A 476 -1.53 -8.08 37.52
C SER A 476 -0.69 -6.83 37.30
N PRO A 477 -1.28 -5.72 36.79
CA PRO A 477 -0.61 -4.42 36.76
C PRO A 477 -0.10 -4.00 38.15
N ALA A 478 -0.78 -4.41 39.22
CA ALA A 478 -0.42 -4.07 40.59
C ALA A 478 0.87 -4.75 41.08
N THR A 479 1.28 -5.85 40.45
CA THR A 479 2.50 -6.59 40.77
C THR A 479 3.61 -6.40 39.73
N GLY A 480 3.41 -5.48 38.77
CA GLY A 480 4.42 -5.09 37.79
C GLY A 480 4.42 -5.91 36.50
N TRP A 481 3.39 -6.72 36.28
CA TRP A 481 3.17 -7.35 34.97
C TRP A 481 2.69 -6.32 33.96
N GLU A 482 3.13 -6.48 32.72
CA GLU A 482 2.71 -5.66 31.58
C GLU A 482 2.22 -6.57 30.45
N LEU A 483 1.21 -6.12 29.70
CA LEU A 483 0.77 -6.78 28.47
C LEU A 483 1.95 -6.85 27.50
N LEU A 484 2.12 -7.99 26.85
CA LEU A 484 3.26 -8.21 25.96
C LEU A 484 2.97 -7.57 24.59
N GLY A 485 3.55 -6.38 24.37
CA GLY A 485 3.55 -5.68 23.09
C GLY A 485 4.97 -5.30 22.66
N ASN A 486 5.09 -4.66 21.50
CA ASN A 486 6.41 -4.24 21.01
C ASN A 486 7.05 -3.21 21.95
N GLY A 487 8.27 -3.47 22.42
CA GLY A 487 9.01 -2.63 23.35
C GLY A 487 8.80 -2.97 24.83
N THR A 488 7.84 -3.83 25.19
CA THR A 488 7.58 -4.21 26.60
C THR A 488 8.84 -4.81 27.22
N PHE A 489 9.38 -4.17 28.27
CA PHE A 489 10.67 -4.51 28.90
C PHE A 489 11.85 -4.71 27.93
N GLY A 490 11.82 -4.08 26.75
CA GLY A 490 12.84 -4.22 25.71
C GLY A 490 12.67 -5.45 24.80
N TRP A 491 11.55 -6.16 24.88
CA TRP A 491 11.18 -7.17 23.89
C TRP A 491 10.87 -6.51 22.55
N GLU A 492 11.33 -7.11 21.47
CA GLU A 492 10.81 -6.80 20.13
C GLU A 492 9.69 -7.79 19.84
N VAL A 493 8.52 -7.28 19.46
CA VAL A 493 7.33 -8.10 19.17
C VAL A 493 6.78 -7.62 17.84
N THR A 494 6.80 -8.49 16.84
CA THR A 494 6.39 -8.17 15.48
C THR A 494 5.64 -9.34 14.85
N HIS A 495 4.87 -9.09 13.80
CA HIS A 495 4.24 -10.13 13.00
C HIS A 495 4.41 -9.89 11.50
N THR A 496 4.06 -10.88 10.72
CA THR A 496 3.79 -10.68 9.29
C THR A 496 2.40 -10.08 9.20
N GLY A 497 2.33 -8.79 8.86
CA GLY A 497 1.06 -8.06 8.71
C GLY A 497 0.93 -7.55 7.29
N THR A 498 -0.29 -7.30 6.84
CA THR A 498 -0.53 -6.53 5.62
C THR A 498 -0.60 -5.05 6.01
N PRO A 499 0.49 -4.26 5.93
CA PRO A 499 0.38 -2.83 6.18
C PRO A 499 -0.70 -2.25 5.27
N LEU A 500 -1.52 -1.35 5.80
CA LEU A 500 -2.51 -0.62 5.02
C LEU A 500 -1.80 0.13 3.90
N VAL A 501 -1.86 -0.40 2.68
CA VAL A 501 -1.39 0.28 1.48
C VAL A 501 -2.57 1.07 0.98
N SER A 502 -2.75 2.27 1.54
CA SER A 502 -3.60 3.33 0.99
C SER A 502 -4.97 2.90 0.46
N GLY A 503 -6.02 3.03 1.27
CA GLY A 503 -7.39 2.99 0.76
C GLY A 503 -7.76 4.31 0.09
N ASP A 504 -7.69 4.38 -1.24
CA ASP A 504 -8.75 5.05 -2.03
C ASP A 504 -8.83 4.41 -3.43
N ILE A 505 -9.82 3.55 -3.65
CA ILE A 505 -10.30 3.24 -5.00
C ILE A 505 -11.21 4.40 -5.39
N ASP A 506 -10.60 5.46 -5.92
CA ASP A 506 -11.34 6.51 -6.61
C ASP A 506 -11.58 6.03 -8.06
N GLY A 507 -12.63 5.20 -8.23
CA GLY A 507 -13.00 4.60 -9.49
C GLY A 507 -14.51 4.62 -9.71
N GLU A 508 -14.99 5.35 -10.71
CA GLU A 508 -16.40 5.33 -11.11
C GLU A 508 -16.72 3.97 -11.79
N VAL A 509 -17.32 3.04 -11.04
CA VAL A 509 -17.82 1.77 -11.59
C VAL A 509 -19.19 2.01 -12.24
N ARG A 510 -19.21 2.08 -13.58
CA ARG A 510 -20.44 2.22 -14.37
C ARG A 510 -21.08 0.86 -14.63
N ILE A 511 -21.93 0.39 -13.73
CA ILE A 511 -22.84 -0.73 -14.01
C ILE A 511 -24.15 -0.56 -13.24
N GLY A 512 -25.26 -0.64 -13.97
CA GLY A 512 -26.58 -0.44 -13.40
C GLY A 512 -27.17 -1.73 -12.83
N LEU A 513 -26.76 -2.12 -11.61
CA LEU A 513 -27.50 -2.90 -10.60
C LEU A 513 -26.61 -3.17 -9.36
N ASP A 514 -27.22 -3.35 -8.18
CA ASP A 514 -26.56 -3.51 -6.87
C ASP A 514 -25.61 -4.73 -6.83
N ILE A 515 -24.35 -4.50 -6.44
CA ILE A 515 -23.37 -5.53 -6.11
C ILE A 515 -23.16 -5.49 -4.58
N GLN A 516 -23.21 -6.65 -3.93
CA GLN A 516 -22.70 -6.82 -2.57
C GLN A 516 -21.28 -7.37 -2.65
N PHE A 517 -20.37 -6.80 -1.86
CA PHE A 517 -19.01 -7.28 -1.67
C PHE A 517 -18.99 -8.14 -0.41
N ASP A 518 -18.40 -9.32 -0.50
CA ASP A 518 -17.89 -10.07 0.65
C ASP A 518 -16.36 -9.99 0.57
N VAL A 519 -15.73 -9.55 1.65
CA VAL A 519 -14.27 -9.41 1.77
C VAL A 519 -13.92 -9.93 3.16
N ASN A 520 -13.85 -11.26 3.30
CA ASN A 520 -13.50 -11.94 4.54
C ASN A 520 -12.00 -12.31 4.49
N GLY A 521 -11.11 -11.33 4.47
CA GLY A 521 -9.67 -11.52 4.23
C GLY A 521 -9.00 -12.70 4.95
N ASP A 522 -8.95 -13.85 4.28
CA ASP A 522 -8.14 -15.02 4.60
C ASP A 522 -6.95 -15.08 3.62
N THR A 523 -5.76 -15.47 4.10
CA THR A 523 -4.51 -15.36 3.33
C THR A 523 -4.03 -16.67 2.70
N ASN A 524 -4.89 -17.69 2.61
CA ASN A 524 -4.44 -19.03 2.21
C ASN A 524 -5.21 -19.70 1.05
N GLU A 525 -6.26 -19.09 0.50
CA GLU A 525 -6.89 -19.53 -0.76
C GLU A 525 -7.12 -18.33 -1.70
N ALA A 526 -7.13 -18.57 -3.01
CA ALA A 526 -7.30 -17.49 -3.98
C ALA A 526 -8.66 -16.80 -3.80
N ASP A 527 -8.64 -15.48 -3.59
CA ASP A 527 -9.80 -14.60 -3.46
C ASP A 527 -10.87 -14.92 -4.52
N GLN A 528 -12.05 -15.34 -4.07
CA GLN A 528 -13.14 -15.71 -4.98
C GLN A 528 -13.95 -14.48 -5.40
N ILE A 529 -13.86 -14.10 -6.68
CA ILE A 529 -14.86 -13.21 -7.30
C ILE A 529 -16.11 -14.04 -7.65
N VAL A 530 -17.13 -13.99 -6.79
CA VAL A 530 -18.44 -14.61 -7.06
C VAL A 530 -19.32 -13.66 -7.88
N LEU A 531 -19.46 -13.95 -9.18
CA LEU A 531 -20.48 -13.31 -10.04
C LEU A 531 -21.72 -14.20 -10.11
N GLU A 532 -22.74 -13.93 -9.30
CA GLU A 532 -24.03 -14.61 -9.44
C GLU A 532 -24.72 -14.18 -10.74
N ASN A 533 -25.00 -15.14 -11.62
CA ASN A 533 -25.72 -14.92 -12.88
C ASN A 533 -27.25 -14.91 -12.65
N PRO A 534 -27.94 -13.77 -12.75
CA PRO A 534 -29.38 -13.72 -12.50
C PRO A 534 -30.22 -14.14 -13.73
N ASN A 535 -29.59 -14.51 -14.86
CA ASN A 535 -30.30 -14.93 -16.06
C ASN A 535 -29.56 -16.02 -16.85
N ALA A 536 -30.05 -17.26 -16.74
CA ALA A 536 -29.52 -18.47 -17.40
C ALA A 536 -29.51 -18.46 -18.95
N ASN A 537 -29.82 -17.32 -19.60
CA ASN A 537 -29.83 -17.16 -21.05
C ASN A 537 -28.70 -16.25 -21.58
N ILE A 538 -27.77 -15.83 -20.73
CA ILE A 538 -26.61 -15.01 -21.10
C ILE A 538 -25.39 -15.92 -21.26
N TYR A 539 -24.72 -15.82 -22.40
CA TYR A 539 -23.61 -16.67 -22.81
C TYR A 539 -22.41 -16.51 -21.87
N THR A 540 -21.78 -17.63 -21.49
CA THR A 540 -20.63 -17.64 -20.57
C THR A 540 -19.41 -18.20 -21.29
N THR A 541 -18.26 -17.53 -21.15
CA THR A 541 -16.95 -18.11 -21.48
C THR A 541 -16.40 -18.79 -20.23
N LYS A 542 -15.89 -20.01 -20.36
CA LYS A 542 -15.27 -20.76 -19.27
C LYS A 542 -13.75 -20.73 -19.42
N LEU A 543 -13.07 -20.26 -18.38
CA LEU A 543 -11.62 -20.29 -18.27
C LEU A 543 -11.25 -21.21 -17.11
N ASP A 544 -10.50 -22.29 -17.39
CA ASP A 544 -9.93 -23.17 -16.37
C ASP A 544 -8.47 -22.79 -16.14
N VAL A 545 -8.15 -22.30 -14.95
CA VAL A 545 -6.77 -22.01 -14.50
C VAL A 545 -6.50 -22.88 -13.28
N ASP A 546 -5.56 -23.82 -13.41
CA ASP A 546 -5.11 -24.73 -12.34
C ASP A 546 -6.23 -25.45 -11.58
N GLY A 547 -7.32 -25.82 -12.27
CA GLY A 547 -8.43 -26.58 -11.71
C GLY A 547 -9.59 -25.72 -11.18
N GLN A 548 -9.48 -24.39 -11.28
CA GLN A 548 -10.56 -23.45 -10.97
C GLN A 548 -11.22 -22.93 -12.25
N THR A 549 -12.56 -22.96 -12.29
CA THR A 549 -13.34 -22.51 -13.46
C THR A 549 -13.90 -21.11 -13.23
N PHE A 550 -13.42 -20.14 -14.01
CA PHE A 550 -13.95 -18.78 -14.06
C PHE A 550 -15.03 -18.64 -15.14
N PHE A 551 -16.06 -17.84 -14.84
CA PHE A 551 -17.15 -17.52 -15.75
C PHE A 551 -17.13 -16.04 -16.11
N ILE A 552 -16.93 -15.73 -17.38
CA ILE A 552 -17.00 -14.34 -17.88
C ILE A 552 -18.25 -14.20 -18.73
N ALA A 553 -19.15 -13.30 -18.32
CA ALA A 553 -20.34 -12.94 -19.07
C ALA A 553 -20.10 -11.60 -19.79
N PRO A 554 -20.31 -11.52 -21.12
CA PRO A 554 -20.11 -10.28 -21.85
C PRO A 554 -21.26 -9.30 -21.56
N THR A 555 -20.93 -8.02 -21.34
CA THR A 555 -21.89 -6.92 -21.50
C THR A 555 -21.63 -6.22 -22.83
N GLY A 556 -22.66 -6.11 -23.68
CA GLY A 556 -22.55 -5.44 -24.99
C GLY A 556 -21.95 -6.29 -26.12
N ALA A 557 -21.76 -5.65 -27.28
CA ALA A 557 -21.21 -6.29 -28.48
C ALA A 557 -19.68 -6.25 -28.43
N ILE A 558 -19.07 -7.42 -28.23
CA ILE A 558 -17.60 -7.61 -28.25
C ILE A 558 -17.12 -7.83 -29.68
N ALA A 559 -16.06 -7.13 -30.08
CA ALA A 559 -15.42 -7.19 -31.39
C ALA A 559 -14.09 -7.97 -31.34
N SER A 560 -13.58 -8.34 -32.52
CA SER A 560 -12.27 -8.97 -32.67
C SER A 560 -11.17 -8.03 -32.16
N GLY A 561 -10.26 -8.54 -31.32
CA GLY A 561 -9.19 -7.76 -30.69
C GLY A 561 -9.53 -7.14 -29.32
N ASP A 562 -10.78 -7.24 -28.87
CA ASP A 562 -11.12 -6.91 -27.48
C ASP A 562 -10.43 -7.91 -26.54
N SER A 563 -9.88 -7.41 -25.44
CA SER A 563 -9.07 -8.21 -24.51
C SER A 563 -9.36 -7.87 -23.06
N PHE A 564 -9.08 -8.82 -22.19
CA PHE A 564 -8.96 -8.60 -20.75
C PHE A 564 -7.66 -9.26 -20.26
N ARG A 565 -7.06 -8.68 -19.22
CA ARG A 565 -5.78 -9.12 -18.66
C ARG A 565 -6.00 -9.74 -17.29
N ILE A 566 -5.39 -10.89 -17.03
CA ILE A 566 -5.36 -11.49 -15.69
C ILE A 566 -4.18 -10.83 -14.96
N ILE A 567 -4.45 -10.08 -13.90
CA ILE A 567 -3.46 -9.29 -13.15
C ILE A 567 -3.33 -9.87 -11.74
N ASP A 568 -3.03 -11.17 -11.65
CA ASP A 568 -2.40 -11.81 -10.50
C ASP A 568 -2.20 -13.29 -10.84
N ALA A 569 -1.07 -13.63 -11.45
CA ALA A 569 -0.80 -15.00 -11.83
C ALA A 569 0.70 -15.24 -11.88
N ASP A 570 1.35 -15.08 -10.74
CA ASP A 570 2.81 -15.23 -10.64
C ASP A 570 3.29 -16.66 -10.95
N VAL A 571 2.40 -17.64 -11.13
CA VAL A 571 2.72 -18.88 -11.87
C VAL A 571 1.47 -19.48 -12.55
N ILE A 572 1.22 -19.23 -13.84
CA ILE A 572 0.33 -20.11 -14.61
C ILE A 572 1.14 -21.33 -15.06
N THR A 573 0.99 -22.46 -14.38
CA THR A 573 1.60 -23.73 -14.83
C THR A 573 0.77 -24.41 -15.91
N GLY A 574 0.93 -23.99 -17.16
CA GLY A 574 0.33 -24.66 -18.33
C GLY A 574 -0.26 -23.69 -19.35
N THR A 575 -0.93 -24.24 -20.37
CA THR A 575 -1.74 -23.44 -21.30
C THR A 575 -3.20 -23.51 -20.85
N PRO A 576 -3.83 -22.39 -20.46
CA PRO A 576 -5.24 -22.38 -20.10
C PRO A 576 -6.11 -22.97 -21.22
N ILE A 577 -7.08 -23.80 -20.86
CA ILE A 577 -8.08 -24.29 -21.83
C ILE A 577 -9.22 -23.28 -21.85
N ILE A 578 -9.33 -22.53 -22.94
CA ILE A 578 -10.43 -21.58 -23.13
C ILE A 578 -11.49 -22.22 -24.01
N THR A 579 -12.72 -22.29 -23.52
CA THR A 579 -13.86 -22.82 -24.28
C THR A 579 -14.98 -21.79 -24.28
N SER A 580 -15.57 -21.56 -25.46
CA SER A 580 -16.72 -20.67 -25.61
C SER A 580 -17.95 -21.45 -26.09
N ASP A 581 -19.10 -21.14 -25.49
CA ASP A 581 -20.38 -21.75 -25.89
C ASP A 581 -20.91 -21.16 -27.22
N ASP A 582 -20.31 -20.08 -27.72
CA ASP A 582 -20.69 -19.39 -28.96
C ASP A 582 -19.78 -19.70 -30.16
N GLY A 583 -18.74 -20.52 -29.98
CA GLY A 583 -17.83 -20.98 -31.03
C GLY A 583 -16.82 -19.94 -31.53
N ARG A 584 -16.65 -18.81 -30.84
CA ARG A 584 -15.56 -17.85 -31.14
C ARG A 584 -14.21 -18.37 -30.64
N ASN A 585 -13.15 -17.96 -31.32
CA ASN A 585 -11.79 -18.30 -30.93
C ASN A 585 -11.32 -17.32 -29.86
N TRP A 586 -10.78 -17.84 -28.76
CA TRP A 586 -10.21 -17.05 -27.68
C TRP A 586 -8.76 -17.46 -27.51
N VAL A 587 -7.87 -16.48 -27.51
CA VAL A 587 -6.42 -16.70 -27.50
C VAL A 587 -5.86 -16.19 -26.20
N PHE A 588 -5.04 -17.02 -25.53
CA PHE A 588 -4.25 -16.61 -24.37
C PHE A 588 -2.85 -16.21 -24.82
N ASP A 589 -2.44 -14.99 -24.48
CA ASP A 589 -1.07 -14.51 -24.59
C ASP A 589 -0.36 -14.74 -23.25
N ALA A 590 0.49 -15.75 -23.21
CA ALA A 590 1.25 -16.12 -22.03
C ALA A 590 2.36 -15.11 -21.67
N ALA A 591 2.79 -14.26 -22.61
CA ALA A 591 3.81 -13.24 -22.36
C ALA A 591 3.22 -12.01 -21.67
N THR A 592 1.94 -11.70 -21.94
CA THR A 592 1.28 -10.51 -21.38
C THR A 592 0.16 -10.82 -20.38
N GLY A 593 -0.23 -12.08 -20.23
CA GLY A 593 -1.38 -12.50 -19.42
C GLY A 593 -2.74 -12.09 -20.00
N ASN A 594 -2.81 -11.82 -21.31
CA ASN A 594 -4.03 -11.35 -21.96
C ASN A 594 -4.86 -12.52 -22.51
N VAL A 595 -6.18 -12.43 -22.39
CA VAL A 595 -7.12 -13.30 -23.10
C VAL A 595 -7.90 -12.43 -24.09
N CYS A 596 -7.84 -12.78 -25.37
CA CYS A 596 -8.32 -11.91 -26.46
C CYS A 596 -9.26 -12.66 -27.41
N VAL A 597 -10.22 -11.94 -27.99
CA VAL A 597 -11.11 -12.48 -29.02
C VAL A 597 -10.41 -12.50 -30.38
N ASP A 598 -10.29 -13.69 -30.96
CA ASP A 598 -9.58 -14.04 -32.20
C ASP A 598 -8.06 -13.75 -32.21
N SER A 599 -7.57 -12.64 -31.64
CA SER A 599 -6.14 -12.28 -31.56
C SER A 599 -5.84 -11.23 -30.47
N CYS A 600 -4.62 -11.25 -29.89
CA CYS A 600 -4.15 -10.24 -28.93
C CYS A 600 -3.41 -9.09 -29.61
N ALA A 601 -3.87 -7.85 -29.39
CA ALA A 601 -3.23 -6.66 -29.94
C ALA A 601 -1.89 -6.41 -29.23
N GLY A 602 -0.80 -6.87 -29.85
CA GLY A 602 0.55 -6.80 -29.29
C GLY A 602 1.48 -7.91 -29.76
N GLY A 603 0.95 -9.02 -30.28
CA GLY A 603 1.75 -10.06 -30.92
C GLY A 603 2.53 -9.49 -32.10
N VAL A 604 3.83 -9.80 -32.18
CA VAL A 604 4.66 -9.43 -33.32
C VAL A 604 4.05 -10.10 -34.55
N ALA A 605 3.39 -9.35 -35.46
CA ALA A 605 2.65 -9.95 -36.57
C ALA A 605 3.48 -11.02 -37.30
N GLY A 606 2.98 -12.24 -37.48
CA GLY A 606 3.76 -13.35 -38.06
C GLY A 606 4.55 -14.20 -37.05
N ASP A 607 4.62 -13.84 -35.77
CA ASP A 607 5.00 -14.77 -34.70
C ASP A 607 3.78 -15.66 -34.42
N TYR A 608 3.77 -16.84 -35.02
CA TYR A 608 2.65 -17.77 -35.00
C TYR A 608 2.74 -18.75 -33.83
N ASN A 609 3.95 -18.96 -33.30
CA ASN A 609 4.16 -19.85 -32.15
C ASN A 609 4.15 -19.09 -30.80
N GLY A 610 4.11 -17.77 -30.82
CA GLY A 610 4.01 -16.91 -29.64
C GLY A 610 5.29 -16.84 -28.80
N ASN A 611 6.45 -17.16 -29.40
CA ASN A 611 7.73 -17.18 -28.69
C ASN A 611 8.42 -15.79 -28.62
N GLY A 612 7.79 -14.76 -29.18
CA GLY A 612 8.29 -13.38 -29.22
C GLY A 612 9.29 -13.11 -30.34
N MET A 613 9.61 -14.10 -31.19
CA MET A 613 10.57 -14.00 -32.28
C MET A 613 9.90 -14.39 -33.62
N ARG A 614 10.32 -13.74 -34.72
CA ARG A 614 9.98 -14.19 -36.07
C ARG A 614 11.09 -15.09 -36.58
N ASP A 615 10.88 -16.40 -36.58
CA ASP A 615 11.91 -17.37 -36.94
C ASP A 615 11.41 -18.48 -37.88
N ALA A 616 12.27 -19.45 -38.18
CA ALA A 616 11.92 -20.56 -39.07
C ALA A 616 10.73 -21.41 -38.55
N GLY A 617 10.51 -21.45 -37.24
CA GLY A 617 9.39 -22.19 -36.64
C GLY A 617 8.03 -21.60 -37.01
N ASP A 618 7.94 -20.28 -37.20
CA ASP A 618 6.71 -19.64 -37.69
C ASP A 618 6.43 -20.00 -39.15
N LEU A 619 7.47 -20.09 -39.98
CA LEU A 619 7.35 -20.48 -41.38
C LEU A 619 6.92 -21.94 -41.54
N ASP A 620 7.28 -22.81 -40.59
CA ASP A 620 6.81 -24.19 -40.57
C ASP A 620 5.32 -24.27 -40.22
N LEU A 621 4.86 -23.46 -39.26
CA LEU A 621 3.43 -23.33 -38.94
C LEU A 621 2.64 -22.76 -40.12
N GLN A 622 3.19 -21.75 -40.79
CA GLN A 622 2.55 -21.17 -41.97
C GLN A 622 2.50 -22.15 -43.14
N ALA A 623 3.55 -22.97 -43.36
CA ALA A 623 3.54 -24.02 -44.39
C ALA A 623 2.40 -25.01 -44.18
N ALA A 624 2.13 -25.40 -42.93
CA ALA A 624 1.02 -26.29 -42.60
C ALA A 624 -0.36 -25.64 -42.84
N ALA A 625 -0.45 -24.31 -42.79
CA ALA A 625 -1.69 -23.56 -43.03
C ALA A 625 -1.95 -23.24 -44.51
N ILE A 626 -0.95 -23.38 -45.40
CA ILE A 626 -1.10 -23.11 -46.84
C ILE A 626 -2.18 -24.03 -47.45
N GLY A 627 -3.10 -23.41 -48.20
CA GLY A 627 -4.30 -24.06 -48.76
C GLY A 627 -5.54 -23.93 -47.86
N GLY A 628 -5.39 -23.35 -46.67
CA GLY A 628 -6.48 -22.96 -45.78
C GLY A 628 -6.97 -21.53 -46.01
N ASN A 629 -7.83 -21.08 -45.11
CA ASN A 629 -8.43 -19.74 -45.08
C ASN A 629 -8.39 -19.12 -43.68
N ASP A 630 -7.38 -19.50 -42.90
CA ASP A 630 -7.16 -18.98 -41.56
C ASP A 630 -6.64 -17.53 -41.65
N ALA A 631 -7.41 -16.61 -41.08
CA ALA A 631 -7.14 -15.19 -41.13
C ALA A 631 -5.81 -14.80 -40.45
N GLN A 632 -5.29 -15.62 -39.53
CA GLN A 632 -4.01 -15.36 -38.88
C GLN A 632 -2.83 -15.51 -39.86
N PHE A 633 -2.95 -16.43 -40.83
CA PHE A 633 -1.89 -16.71 -41.82
C PHE A 633 -2.10 -15.98 -43.16
N ASP A 634 -3.26 -15.37 -43.40
CA ASP A 634 -3.59 -14.54 -44.58
C ASP A 634 -3.08 -13.10 -44.41
N LEU A 635 -1.79 -12.90 -44.65
CA LEU A 635 -1.12 -11.62 -44.43
C LEU A 635 -1.45 -10.55 -45.47
N ASN A 636 -1.90 -10.96 -46.66
CA ASN A 636 -2.25 -10.01 -47.72
C ASN A 636 -3.75 -9.65 -47.75
N GLY A 637 -4.58 -10.37 -46.97
CA GLY A 637 -6.00 -10.12 -46.79
C GLY A 637 -6.86 -10.51 -48.00
N ASP A 638 -6.40 -11.43 -48.85
CA ASP A 638 -7.12 -11.90 -50.04
C ASP A 638 -8.10 -13.05 -49.76
N GLY A 639 -8.14 -13.53 -48.52
CA GLY A 639 -9.01 -14.59 -48.03
C GLY A 639 -8.47 -16.00 -48.27
N SER A 640 -7.23 -16.17 -48.73
CA SER A 640 -6.61 -17.48 -49.00
C SER A 640 -5.18 -17.55 -48.51
N VAL A 641 -4.86 -18.49 -47.59
CA VAL A 641 -3.48 -18.69 -47.12
C VAL A 641 -2.67 -19.39 -48.20
N ASN A 642 -1.74 -18.68 -48.84
CA ASN A 642 -0.98 -19.19 -49.97
C ASN A 642 0.46 -18.67 -50.01
N PHE A 643 1.18 -19.01 -51.08
CA PHE A 643 2.59 -18.62 -51.24
C PHE A 643 2.81 -17.09 -51.20
N ALA A 644 1.81 -16.29 -51.59
CA ALA A 644 1.89 -14.83 -51.49
C ALA A 644 2.01 -14.36 -50.03
N ASP A 645 1.35 -15.02 -49.08
CA ASP A 645 1.43 -14.71 -47.66
C ASP A 645 2.79 -15.12 -47.08
N ARG A 646 3.33 -16.25 -47.52
CA ARG A 646 4.69 -16.67 -47.18
C ARG A 646 5.74 -15.67 -47.64
N GLN A 647 5.57 -15.13 -48.85
CA GLN A 647 6.42 -14.07 -49.35
C GLN A 647 6.24 -12.77 -48.53
N GLN A 648 5.01 -12.41 -48.17
CA GLN A 648 4.74 -11.24 -47.33
C GLN A 648 5.37 -11.38 -45.93
N TRP A 649 5.39 -12.58 -45.36
CA TRP A 649 6.03 -12.87 -44.08
C TRP A 649 7.54 -12.65 -44.15
N LEU A 650 8.22 -13.34 -45.08
CA LEU A 650 9.68 -13.29 -45.23
C LEU A 650 10.17 -11.90 -45.60
N GLU A 651 9.53 -11.27 -46.59
CA GLU A 651 10.02 -10.03 -47.17
C GLU A 651 9.47 -8.78 -46.47
N GLY A 652 8.21 -8.82 -46.02
CA GLY A 652 7.51 -7.68 -45.43
C GLY A 652 7.64 -7.61 -43.92
N LEU A 653 7.60 -8.75 -43.22
CA LEU A 653 7.63 -8.80 -41.76
C LEU A 653 9.04 -9.06 -41.23
N SER A 654 9.72 -10.10 -41.72
CA SER A 654 11.05 -10.51 -41.21
C SER A 654 12.22 -9.85 -41.95
N ASN A 655 11.94 -9.15 -43.06
CA ASN A 655 12.92 -8.46 -43.90
C ASN A 655 14.12 -9.35 -44.29
N THR A 656 13.86 -10.62 -44.62
CA THR A 656 14.87 -11.57 -45.10
C THR A 656 14.52 -12.12 -46.50
N PHE A 657 15.29 -13.08 -47.00
CA PHE A 657 15.15 -13.72 -48.31
C PHE A 657 14.48 -15.09 -48.20
N ILE A 658 13.74 -15.49 -49.24
CA ILE A 658 13.12 -16.82 -49.32
C ILE A 658 14.16 -17.98 -49.35
N GLY A 659 15.39 -17.68 -49.75
CA GLY A 659 16.50 -18.64 -49.76
C GLY A 659 17.42 -18.58 -48.52
N ASP A 660 17.13 -17.72 -47.54
CA ASP A 660 17.90 -17.62 -46.28
C ASP A 660 17.47 -18.73 -45.31
N TRP A 661 17.89 -19.96 -45.59
CA TRP A 661 17.45 -21.14 -44.83
C TRP A 661 18.10 -21.25 -43.46
N ASN A 662 19.26 -20.63 -43.22
CA ASN A 662 19.85 -20.57 -41.88
C ASN A 662 19.38 -19.33 -41.08
N PHE A 663 18.54 -18.48 -41.68
CA PHE A 663 17.93 -17.30 -41.10
C PHE A 663 18.95 -16.25 -40.61
N ASP A 664 20.12 -16.16 -41.26
CA ASP A 664 21.20 -15.23 -40.91
C ASP A 664 21.06 -13.84 -41.56
N GLY A 665 19.96 -13.63 -42.29
CA GLY A 665 19.62 -12.40 -43.00
C GLY A 665 20.22 -12.31 -44.40
N GLN A 666 20.91 -13.35 -44.88
CA GLN A 666 21.56 -13.39 -46.18
C GLN A 666 21.16 -14.64 -46.96
N PHE A 667 21.00 -14.52 -48.28
CA PHE A 667 20.91 -15.69 -49.14
C PHE A 667 22.25 -15.88 -49.86
N ASN A 668 23.03 -16.87 -49.45
CA ASN A 668 24.35 -17.14 -50.01
C ASN A 668 24.71 -18.65 -49.96
N SER A 669 25.97 -18.96 -50.26
CA SER A 669 26.45 -20.35 -50.28
C SER A 669 26.37 -21.08 -48.93
N SER A 670 26.32 -20.39 -47.78
CA SER A 670 26.13 -21.00 -46.45
C SER A 670 24.76 -21.66 -46.30
N ASP A 671 23.71 -21.08 -46.88
CA ASP A 671 22.35 -21.63 -46.86
C ASP A 671 22.30 -22.99 -47.55
N PHE A 672 22.94 -23.09 -48.72
CA PHE A 672 23.03 -24.36 -49.43
C PHE A 672 23.77 -25.42 -48.63
N VAL A 673 24.83 -25.04 -47.90
CA VAL A 673 25.51 -25.97 -47.01
C VAL A 673 24.56 -26.44 -45.91
N ALA A 674 23.82 -25.53 -45.27
CA ALA A 674 22.85 -25.87 -44.22
C ALA A 674 21.82 -26.90 -44.74
N VAL A 675 21.13 -26.61 -45.83
CA VAL A 675 20.06 -27.50 -46.32
C VAL A 675 20.57 -28.80 -46.95
N PHE A 676 21.74 -28.81 -47.60
CA PHE A 676 22.28 -30.07 -48.13
C PHE A 676 22.82 -31.00 -47.05
N THR A 677 23.18 -30.49 -45.87
CA THR A 677 23.60 -31.34 -44.74
C THR A 677 22.45 -32.13 -44.12
N THR A 678 21.20 -31.70 -44.32
CA THR A 678 20.00 -32.41 -43.84
C THR A 678 19.71 -33.67 -44.67
N ALA A 679 20.30 -33.76 -45.87
CA ALA A 679 20.14 -34.87 -46.82
C ALA A 679 18.69 -35.13 -47.27
N LYS A 680 17.82 -34.10 -47.29
CA LYS A 680 16.40 -34.22 -47.69
C LYS A 680 16.09 -33.88 -49.14
N TYR A 681 17.01 -33.24 -49.87
CA TYR A 681 16.81 -32.82 -51.27
C TYR A 681 16.39 -33.97 -52.20
N GLU A 682 15.24 -33.82 -52.87
CA GLU A 682 14.68 -34.78 -53.85
C GLU A 682 14.46 -36.19 -53.26
N THR A 683 14.34 -36.31 -51.94
CA THR A 683 14.11 -37.60 -51.27
C THR A 683 12.62 -37.92 -51.09
N GLY A 684 11.76 -36.89 -51.12
CA GLY A 684 10.35 -37.00 -50.76
C GLY A 684 10.10 -37.10 -49.24
N ALA A 685 11.13 -36.91 -48.41
CA ALA A 685 10.97 -36.75 -46.98
C ALA A 685 10.46 -35.35 -46.64
N ALA A 686 9.65 -35.24 -45.58
CA ALA A 686 9.16 -33.95 -45.09
C ALA A 686 10.32 -33.05 -44.65
N ALA A 687 10.30 -31.79 -45.05
CA ALA A 687 11.30 -30.78 -44.74
C ALA A 687 10.66 -29.54 -44.12
N THR A 688 11.34 -28.95 -43.14
CA THR A 688 11.03 -27.61 -42.61
C THR A 688 11.66 -26.52 -43.50
N PHE A 689 11.35 -25.26 -43.22
CA PHE A 689 11.99 -24.12 -43.90
C PHE A 689 13.52 -24.20 -43.77
N ALA A 690 14.06 -24.39 -42.56
CA ALA A 690 15.50 -24.50 -42.33
C ALA A 690 16.14 -25.76 -42.94
N GLU A 691 15.33 -26.74 -43.36
CA GLU A 691 15.79 -27.94 -44.06
C GLU A 691 15.60 -27.87 -45.58
N GLY A 692 15.04 -26.77 -46.10
CA GLY A 692 15.00 -26.43 -47.52
C GLY A 692 13.61 -26.22 -48.13
N ASP A 693 12.51 -26.29 -47.36
CA ASP A 693 11.14 -26.04 -47.85
C ASP A 693 10.85 -24.53 -47.96
N SER A 694 11.37 -23.90 -49.01
CA SER A 694 11.14 -22.48 -49.29
C SER A 694 9.70 -22.19 -49.71
N ASN A 695 9.06 -23.09 -50.46
CA ASN A 695 7.75 -22.83 -51.04
C ASN A 695 6.57 -23.19 -50.10
N GLY A 696 6.85 -23.91 -49.01
CA GLY A 696 5.86 -24.34 -48.01
C GLY A 696 5.05 -25.55 -48.41
N ASP A 697 5.52 -26.38 -49.36
CA ASP A 697 4.84 -27.62 -49.79
C ASP A 697 5.21 -28.85 -48.94
N GLY A 698 6.07 -28.65 -47.95
CA GLY A 698 6.54 -29.66 -47.01
C GLY A 698 7.67 -30.53 -47.54
N LEU A 699 8.23 -30.27 -48.73
CA LEU A 699 9.27 -31.11 -49.35
C LEU A 699 10.43 -30.29 -49.89
N PHE A 700 11.66 -30.61 -49.51
CA PHE A 700 12.83 -29.98 -50.13
C PHE A 700 13.14 -30.59 -51.51
N ASN A 701 12.85 -29.86 -52.58
CA ASN A 701 13.04 -30.28 -53.96
C ASN A 701 13.43 -29.12 -54.90
N SER A 702 13.56 -29.38 -56.19
CA SER A 702 14.00 -28.37 -57.17
C SER A 702 13.07 -27.16 -57.25
N SER A 703 11.79 -27.28 -56.86
CA SER A 703 10.86 -26.16 -56.89
C SER A 703 11.15 -25.11 -55.79
N ASP A 704 11.73 -25.51 -54.65
CA ASP A 704 12.22 -24.59 -53.61
C ASP A 704 13.35 -23.72 -54.12
N PHE A 705 14.28 -24.32 -54.87
CA PHE A 705 15.34 -23.55 -55.53
C PHE A 705 14.78 -22.57 -56.56
N VAL A 706 13.77 -22.97 -57.33
CA VAL A 706 13.13 -22.07 -58.29
C VAL A 706 12.55 -20.87 -57.55
N VAL A 707 11.84 -21.09 -56.45
CA VAL A 707 11.25 -20.03 -55.64
C VAL A 707 12.32 -19.15 -54.99
N ALA A 708 13.32 -19.73 -54.33
CA ALA A 708 14.43 -19.01 -53.69
C ALA A 708 15.21 -18.13 -54.69
N PHE A 709 15.59 -18.67 -55.86
CA PHE A 709 16.29 -17.90 -56.89
C PHE A 709 15.39 -16.87 -57.60
N THR A 710 14.09 -17.12 -57.69
CA THR A 710 13.14 -16.14 -58.25
C THR A 710 12.94 -14.97 -57.30
N GLY A 711 13.01 -15.20 -55.97
CA GLY A 711 13.06 -14.15 -54.95
C GLY A 711 14.32 -13.27 -55.01
N GLY A 712 15.38 -13.75 -55.68
CA GLY A 712 16.63 -13.01 -55.86
C GLY A 712 17.49 -12.92 -54.60
N GLY A 713 18.54 -12.10 -54.63
CA GLY A 713 19.39 -11.85 -53.45
C GLY A 713 20.55 -12.81 -53.23
N TYR A 714 20.69 -13.88 -54.02
CA TYR A 714 21.82 -14.80 -53.92
C TYR A 714 23.17 -14.08 -54.07
N GLU A 715 24.03 -14.19 -53.05
CA GLU A 715 25.32 -13.50 -52.95
C GLU A 715 25.19 -11.95 -53.00
N GLY A 716 24.00 -11.43 -52.68
CA GLY A 716 23.68 -10.00 -52.66
C GLY A 716 24.03 -9.29 -51.33
N GLY A 717 24.40 -10.05 -50.30
CA GLY A 717 24.59 -9.57 -48.93
C GLY A 717 23.27 -9.42 -48.16
N ALA A 718 23.34 -8.92 -46.92
CA ALA A 718 22.17 -8.79 -46.06
C ALA A 718 21.16 -7.75 -46.60
N ARG A 719 19.86 -8.01 -46.42
CA ARG A 719 18.83 -7.00 -46.70
C ARG A 719 19.01 -5.78 -45.80
N ALA A 720 18.86 -4.58 -46.37
CA ALA A 720 19.00 -3.34 -45.62
C ALA A 720 17.95 -3.26 -44.50
N GLY A 721 18.40 -3.21 -43.24
CA GLY A 721 17.54 -3.19 -42.06
C GLY A 721 17.06 -4.56 -41.58
N GLY A 722 17.65 -5.66 -42.04
CA GLY A 722 17.38 -7.00 -41.49
C GLY A 722 17.99 -7.17 -40.09
N LEU A 723 17.27 -7.84 -39.18
CA LEU A 723 17.77 -8.20 -37.86
C LEU A 723 18.92 -9.21 -38.03
N GLN A 724 20.12 -8.88 -37.56
CA GLN A 724 21.21 -9.87 -37.46
C GLN A 724 21.05 -10.65 -36.16
N VAL A 725 20.67 -11.92 -36.25
CA VAL A 725 20.77 -12.85 -35.14
C VAL A 725 22.10 -13.58 -35.26
N VAL A 726 22.93 -13.52 -34.21
CA VAL A 726 24.18 -14.29 -34.12
C VAL A 726 23.83 -15.68 -33.61
N PRO A 727 24.18 -16.78 -34.32
CA PRO A 727 23.93 -18.13 -33.82
C PRO A 727 24.80 -18.42 -32.58
N GLU A 728 24.25 -19.14 -31.59
CA GLU A 728 25.05 -19.79 -30.52
C GLU A 728 26.00 -20.86 -31.07
#